data_AF-A0A949WV03-F1
#
_entry.id   AF-A0A949WV03-F1
#
_cell.length_a   1.000
_cell.length_b   1.000
_cell.length_c   1.000
_cell.angle_alpha   90.00
_cell.angle_beta   90.00
_cell.angle_gamma   90.00
#
_symmetry.space_group_name_H-M   'P 1'
#
loop_
_entity.id
_entity.type
_entity.pdbx_description
1 polymer ?
#
loop_
_entity_poly.entity_id
_entity_poly.type
_entity_poly.pdbx_seq_one_letter_code
_entity_poly.pdbx_strand_id
1 'polypeptide(L)'
;MAVKQLFYTSCKKGLSSGMGFQTYSMSKGISDEERKEIEGYCVYIPPDNLPTQPSDKEIEELFPIAFSSFRLKNGKNCICSAKYIGKDYSGRYGNYFCHVFISDKAWPFYPIELYGSAIFRSSLTYEEENAEEIEYLPELNEIPLGNLISFDSIGNFLKEAGSGKRRKGFTELMNCCIGFSSNRKKIVICDYKDNISYWIGSVQMSLPKKLAQEFSFTTYCYNPEDVPYMLCAADNNGSRFNFKDSQKLYKYNIFHFIDMQVVETNYNSSFVKRAEVGYTVSKETFLPLLTFIEQFQYNILDENIDNCVCLYNMVNRGIEKINIQDVKNAVSFAVNYKSVEAYKQLFELLNHNLEKISTQVDVELADIITKFLFMVGKETNSGEHIIKAYEFFFNSIHYLIMDAEEVEVEEILTLYKNIRSIKEVTISQFVKLSIHKDRIKGLQTYLEGGKVRHAKFYFKSVISDIITFNSKYASTDGIGLFNIGSQDAKNITIFLNKCLSILIQFSEDIVDVFCSLKYEYEYLPEIIVRAYSINNYLYKNESIEETLVGFVIEEGRKDKEWEKKICLEISKLTNGNNFLFSIYSLELKNQNNKKNFFMNYCYRIFNSFKDYRKRKFSDALNLYLNLCQDDILLEDYKEVISYISAKSLNEDIDKKVFEVLFTGFENEINVENIGIEIYTIKKVIEIKKKYNIKTPYSMVEMIYIMSKIEDSSPSDKIVHLENLKVDFSNMDADKYAKCLIWFLNNLCPYLKSPLEHDKMRRFLFCSEYVEIYYKEYLNILDDIIFTKKYKEILKLRGIEGHEIFMDFLIFLFKNDLDMSGKLETYLNDKISNILKEISEKKLETYSNYIEKKVSSYINKTEIVYKWIKIRDDVKQKKQKRTPFNIFKK
;
A
#
# COMPACT_ATOMS: atom_id res chain seq x y z
N MET A 1 26.82 -56.45 -3.65
CA MET A 1 25.39 -56.03 -3.63
C MET A 1 24.58 -57.31 -3.75
N ALA A 2 23.66 -57.62 -2.85
CA ALA A 2 22.86 -58.84 -2.99
C ALA A 2 21.93 -58.70 -4.20
N VAL A 3 22.09 -59.60 -5.18
CA VAL A 3 21.30 -59.65 -6.41
C VAL A 3 20.54 -60.95 -6.42
N LYS A 4 19.23 -60.87 -6.61
CA LYS A 4 18.34 -62.02 -6.66
C LYS A 4 18.20 -62.51 -8.10
N GLN A 5 17.94 -63.80 -8.25
CA GLN A 5 17.85 -64.48 -9.54
C GLN A 5 16.47 -65.11 -9.72
N LEU A 6 16.04 -65.26 -10.98
CA LEU A 6 14.86 -66.03 -11.37
C LEU A 6 15.11 -66.75 -12.70
N PHE A 7 14.77 -68.04 -12.77
CA PHE A 7 14.77 -68.84 -13.99
C PHE A 7 13.34 -69.12 -14.44
N TYR A 8 13.05 -68.81 -15.70
CA TYR A 8 11.78 -69.07 -16.35
C TYR A 8 11.98 -69.89 -17.62
N THR A 9 11.31 -71.03 -17.73
CA THR A 9 11.42 -71.95 -18.86
C THR A 9 10.25 -72.94 -18.87
N SER A 10 10.08 -73.72 -19.93
CA SER A 10 9.17 -74.87 -19.92
C SER A 10 9.81 -76.04 -19.15
N CYS A 11 9.22 -76.41 -18.01
CA CYS A 11 9.74 -77.49 -17.15
C CYS A 11 8.63 -78.45 -16.68
N LYS A 12 9.04 -79.68 -16.30
CA LYS A 12 8.14 -80.70 -15.73
C LYS A 12 7.62 -80.29 -14.35
N LYS A 13 8.49 -79.67 -13.56
CA LYS A 13 8.25 -79.22 -12.20
C LYS A 13 8.82 -77.83 -12.06
N GLY A 14 8.01 -76.90 -11.54
CA GLY A 14 8.39 -75.52 -11.24
C GLY A 14 7.64 -75.05 -9.99
N LEU A 15 7.56 -73.74 -9.80
CA LEU A 15 6.88 -73.15 -8.64
C LEU A 15 5.34 -73.10 -8.77
N SER A 16 4.78 -73.44 -9.93
CA SER A 16 3.32 -73.45 -10.18
C SER A 16 2.76 -74.87 -10.20
N SER A 17 1.44 -75.02 -10.00
CA SER A 17 0.73 -76.31 -10.01
C SER A 17 0.48 -76.80 -11.45
N GLY A 18 1.53 -77.17 -12.18
CA GLY A 18 1.39 -77.68 -13.56
C GLY A 18 2.74 -77.90 -14.25
N MET A 19 2.70 -78.47 -15.46
CA MET A 19 3.86 -78.58 -16.35
C MET A 19 3.77 -77.52 -17.45
N GLY A 20 4.91 -77.13 -18.02
CA GLY A 20 4.99 -76.11 -19.07
C GLY A 20 5.73 -74.86 -18.63
N PHE A 21 5.49 -73.73 -19.32
CA PHE A 21 6.16 -72.46 -19.04
C PHE A 21 5.78 -71.88 -17.68
N GLN A 22 6.77 -71.78 -16.81
CA GLN A 22 6.63 -71.22 -15.46
C GLN A 22 8.01 -70.81 -14.91
N THR A 23 8.01 -70.13 -13.77
CA THR A 23 9.23 -69.98 -12.98
C THR A 23 9.68 -71.36 -12.49
N TYR A 24 10.85 -71.82 -12.93
CA TYR A 24 11.48 -73.04 -12.44
C TYR A 24 11.96 -72.84 -11.01
N SER A 25 12.84 -71.86 -10.78
CA SER A 25 13.37 -71.50 -9.46
C SER A 25 13.64 -70.00 -9.37
N MET A 26 13.67 -69.47 -8.16
CA MET A 26 13.97 -68.07 -7.86
C MET A 26 14.73 -67.96 -6.53
N SER A 27 15.42 -66.83 -6.29
CA SER A 27 16.07 -66.57 -5.01
C SER A 27 15.06 -66.32 -3.89
N LYS A 28 15.47 -66.59 -2.64
CA LYS A 28 14.65 -66.28 -1.47
C LYS A 28 14.36 -64.77 -1.40
N GLY A 29 13.13 -64.40 -1.03
CA GLY A 29 12.72 -63.01 -0.88
C GLY A 29 12.32 -62.29 -2.18
N ILE A 30 12.06 -63.04 -3.26
CA ILE A 30 11.21 -62.58 -4.37
C ILE A 30 9.75 -62.92 -3.99
N SER A 31 8.86 -61.93 -3.99
CA SER A 31 7.44 -62.18 -3.67
C SER A 31 6.68 -62.82 -4.84
N ASP A 32 5.53 -63.41 -4.58
CA ASP A 32 4.69 -63.98 -5.65
C ASP A 32 4.16 -62.93 -6.62
N GLU A 33 3.90 -61.70 -6.16
CA GLU A 33 3.54 -60.58 -7.02
C GLU A 33 4.69 -60.16 -7.93
N GLU A 34 5.91 -60.07 -7.37
CA GLU A 34 7.13 -59.77 -8.16
C GLU A 34 7.38 -60.85 -9.20
N ARG A 35 7.27 -62.12 -8.81
CA ARG A 35 7.41 -63.26 -9.72
C ARG A 35 6.42 -63.16 -10.88
N LYS A 36 5.13 -62.99 -10.60
CA LYS A 36 4.08 -62.89 -11.64
C LYS A 36 4.31 -61.69 -12.57
N GLU A 37 4.76 -60.56 -12.03
CA GLU A 37 5.13 -59.41 -12.85
C GLU A 37 6.31 -59.73 -13.77
N ILE A 38 7.39 -60.31 -13.22
CA ILE A 38 8.59 -60.70 -13.97
C ILE A 38 8.27 -61.74 -15.06
N GLU A 39 7.41 -62.72 -14.78
CA GLU A 39 6.98 -63.75 -15.75
C GLU A 39 6.40 -63.12 -17.03
N GLY A 40 5.69 -61.99 -16.92
CA GLY A 40 5.18 -61.24 -18.07
C GLY A 40 6.27 -60.64 -18.97
N TYR A 41 7.46 -60.37 -18.42
CA TYR A 41 8.64 -59.89 -19.16
C TYR A 41 9.53 -61.04 -19.68
N CYS A 42 9.31 -62.27 -19.22
CA CYS A 42 10.09 -63.43 -19.65
C CYS A 42 9.61 -64.05 -20.97
N VAL A 43 8.43 -63.65 -21.46
CA VAL A 43 7.80 -64.23 -22.65
C VAL A 43 8.68 -63.99 -23.87
N TYR A 44 8.99 -65.09 -24.57
CA TYR A 44 9.76 -65.06 -25.81
C TYR A 44 8.99 -65.79 -26.92
N ILE A 45 8.88 -65.13 -28.08
CA ILE A 45 8.32 -65.71 -29.29
C ILE A 45 9.40 -65.60 -30.37
N PRO A 46 9.85 -66.72 -30.98
CA PRO A 46 10.87 -66.66 -32.02
C PRO A 46 10.33 -65.94 -33.28
N PRO A 47 11.21 -65.31 -34.07
CA PRO A 47 10.77 -64.68 -35.32
C PRO A 47 10.14 -65.69 -36.31
N ASP A 48 9.04 -65.31 -36.96
CA ASP A 48 8.25 -66.18 -37.87
C ASP A 48 9.02 -66.64 -39.11
N ASN A 49 10.10 -65.94 -39.47
CA ASN A 49 10.97 -66.25 -40.61
C ASN A 49 12.08 -67.27 -40.27
N LEU A 50 12.17 -67.77 -39.03
CA LEU A 50 13.19 -68.75 -38.62
C LEU A 50 12.67 -70.21 -38.65
N PRO A 51 13.57 -71.22 -38.71
CA PRO A 51 13.16 -72.63 -38.74
C PRO A 51 12.36 -73.06 -37.50
N THR A 52 11.28 -73.83 -37.68
CA THR A 52 10.45 -74.33 -36.57
C THR A 52 11.04 -75.56 -35.86
N GLN A 53 11.98 -76.27 -36.50
CA GLN A 53 12.71 -77.40 -35.93
C GLN A 53 14.24 -77.21 -36.12
N PRO A 54 14.83 -76.19 -35.48
CA PRO A 54 16.23 -75.85 -35.70
C PRO A 54 17.17 -76.86 -35.03
N SER A 55 18.38 -76.97 -35.57
CA SER A 55 19.55 -77.56 -34.92
C SER A 55 20.14 -76.62 -33.86
N ASP A 56 20.95 -77.14 -32.95
CA ASP A 56 21.60 -76.34 -31.90
C ASP A 56 22.46 -75.20 -32.49
N LYS A 57 23.11 -75.46 -33.63
CA LYS A 57 23.89 -74.45 -34.36
C LYS A 57 23.00 -73.34 -34.92
N GLU A 58 21.86 -73.69 -35.53
CA GLU A 58 20.89 -72.69 -36.03
C GLU A 58 20.29 -71.87 -34.90
N ILE A 59 20.05 -72.46 -33.72
CA ILE A 59 19.60 -71.74 -32.52
C ILE A 59 20.62 -70.69 -32.11
N GLU A 60 21.90 -71.03 -32.07
CA GLU A 60 22.96 -70.12 -31.66
C GLU A 60 23.16 -68.96 -32.65
N GLU A 61 23.22 -69.28 -33.95
CA GLU A 61 23.49 -68.30 -35.01
C GLU A 61 22.28 -67.41 -35.30
N LEU A 62 21.09 -67.99 -35.49
CA LEU A 62 19.94 -67.29 -36.08
C LEU A 62 19.00 -66.66 -35.04
N PHE A 63 18.74 -67.33 -33.91
CA PHE A 63 17.69 -66.86 -32.99
C PHE A 63 18.18 -65.66 -32.18
N PRO A 64 17.42 -64.55 -32.11
CA PRO A 64 17.82 -63.37 -31.35
C PRO A 64 17.71 -63.61 -29.86
N ILE A 65 18.58 -62.96 -29.09
CA ILE A 65 18.45 -62.91 -27.62
C ILE A 65 17.56 -61.71 -27.29
N ALA A 66 16.51 -61.90 -26.50
CA ALA A 66 15.75 -60.82 -25.89
C ALA A 66 16.42 -60.42 -24.57
N PHE A 67 17.48 -59.63 -24.69
CA PHE A 67 18.15 -58.99 -23.56
C PHE A 67 17.44 -57.67 -23.22
N SER A 68 16.95 -57.54 -21.99
CA SER A 68 16.05 -56.45 -21.61
C SER A 68 16.38 -55.87 -20.24
N SER A 69 16.10 -54.58 -20.06
CA SER A 69 16.17 -53.91 -18.75
C SER A 69 14.88 -53.14 -18.49
N PHE A 70 14.35 -53.26 -17.28
CA PHE A 70 13.09 -52.66 -16.86
C PHE A 70 13.03 -52.47 -15.34
N ARG A 71 12.02 -51.72 -14.88
CA ARG A 71 11.72 -51.56 -13.45
C ARG A 71 10.36 -52.17 -13.14
N LEU A 72 10.29 -52.89 -12.03
CA LEU A 72 9.02 -53.38 -11.48
C LEU A 72 8.19 -52.23 -10.91
N LYS A 73 6.88 -52.46 -10.71
CA LYS A 73 5.97 -51.49 -10.07
C LYS A 73 6.42 -51.04 -8.68
N ASN A 74 7.13 -51.90 -7.96
CA ASN A 74 7.69 -51.57 -6.64
C ASN A 74 9.05 -50.86 -6.70
N GLY A 75 9.55 -50.55 -7.90
CA GLY A 75 10.75 -49.78 -8.14
C GLY A 75 12.05 -50.57 -8.24
N LYS A 76 12.04 -51.90 -8.04
CA LYS A 76 13.21 -52.76 -8.19
C LYS A 76 13.69 -52.81 -9.65
N ASN A 77 15.01 -52.88 -9.82
CA ASN A 77 15.63 -52.91 -11.15
C ASN A 77 15.80 -54.35 -11.61
N CYS A 78 15.40 -54.62 -12.85
CA CYS A 78 15.48 -55.92 -13.47
C CYS A 78 16.30 -55.89 -14.76
N ILE A 79 17.09 -56.93 -14.97
CA ILE A 79 17.77 -57.22 -16.24
C ILE A 79 17.52 -58.69 -16.55
N CYS A 80 17.00 -58.98 -17.74
CA CYS A 80 16.76 -60.35 -18.17
C CYS A 80 17.41 -60.66 -19.51
N SER A 81 17.71 -61.94 -19.71
CA SER A 81 18.15 -62.50 -20.98
C SER A 81 17.28 -63.72 -21.30
N ALA A 82 16.39 -63.57 -22.28
CA ALA A 82 15.61 -64.68 -22.82
C ALA A 82 16.15 -65.15 -24.17
N LYS A 83 16.33 -66.47 -24.31
CA LYS A 83 16.86 -67.10 -25.53
C LYS A 83 16.05 -68.35 -25.86
N TYR A 84 15.77 -68.57 -27.14
CA TYR A 84 15.21 -69.84 -27.61
C TYR A 84 16.20 -70.99 -27.40
N ILE A 85 15.72 -72.14 -26.92
CA ILE A 85 16.57 -73.30 -26.57
C ILE A 85 16.13 -74.60 -27.25
N GLY A 86 15.15 -74.53 -28.15
CA GLY A 86 14.70 -75.68 -28.93
C GLY A 86 13.61 -76.47 -28.22
N LYS A 87 13.93 -77.69 -27.77
CA LYS A 87 12.96 -78.64 -27.24
C LYS A 87 12.68 -78.41 -25.76
N ASP A 88 11.43 -78.63 -25.35
CA ASP A 88 11.07 -78.74 -23.95
C ASP A 88 11.31 -80.16 -23.40
N TYR A 89 11.00 -80.34 -22.12
CA TYR A 89 11.10 -81.62 -21.42
C TYR A 89 10.26 -82.77 -22.04
N SER A 90 9.30 -82.46 -22.92
CA SER A 90 8.46 -83.41 -23.65
C SER A 90 8.98 -83.71 -25.05
N GLY A 91 10.07 -83.06 -25.47
CA GLY A 91 10.66 -83.16 -26.80
C GLY A 91 10.02 -82.25 -27.84
N ARG A 92 9.08 -81.38 -27.45
CA ARG A 92 8.40 -80.44 -28.35
C ARG A 92 9.25 -79.20 -28.57
N TYR A 93 9.42 -78.80 -29.82
CA TYR A 93 10.05 -77.52 -30.16
C TYR A 93 9.17 -76.35 -29.70
N GLY A 94 9.81 -75.26 -29.29
CA GLY A 94 9.13 -74.07 -28.78
C GLY A 94 9.69 -73.55 -27.45
N ASN A 95 10.64 -74.25 -26.83
CA ASN A 95 11.15 -73.88 -25.51
C ASN A 95 12.13 -72.71 -25.58
N TYR A 96 12.12 -71.89 -24.52
CA TYR A 96 13.06 -70.80 -24.31
C TYR A 96 13.40 -70.70 -22.83
N PHE A 97 14.59 -70.19 -22.55
CA PHE A 97 15.07 -69.97 -21.20
C PHE A 97 15.26 -68.48 -20.96
N CYS A 98 14.69 -67.96 -19.88
CA CYS A 98 14.89 -66.61 -19.40
C CYS A 98 15.55 -66.62 -18.03
N HIS A 99 16.69 -65.93 -17.92
CA HIS A 99 17.35 -65.67 -16.65
C HIS A 99 17.23 -64.18 -16.30
N VAL A 100 16.71 -63.90 -15.12
CA VAL A 100 16.45 -62.54 -14.62
C VAL A 100 17.31 -62.26 -13.39
N PHE A 101 17.94 -61.08 -13.37
CA PHE A 101 18.55 -60.47 -12.20
C PHE A 101 17.66 -59.37 -11.64
N ILE A 102 17.50 -59.34 -10.32
CA ILE A 102 16.68 -58.37 -9.60
C ILE A 102 17.54 -57.71 -8.52
N SER A 103 17.51 -56.37 -8.48
CA SER A 103 18.16 -55.59 -7.43
C SER A 103 17.23 -54.53 -6.85
N ASP A 104 17.27 -54.42 -5.52
CA ASP A 104 16.61 -53.34 -4.77
C ASP A 104 17.38 -52.00 -4.89
N LYS A 105 18.61 -52.04 -5.42
CA LYS A 105 19.47 -50.87 -5.62
C LYS A 105 19.66 -50.60 -7.11
N ALA A 106 20.07 -49.37 -7.42
CA ALA A 106 20.51 -49.01 -8.77
C ALA A 106 21.76 -49.81 -9.16
N TRP A 107 21.86 -50.18 -10.44
CA TRP A 107 23.02 -50.85 -10.98
C TRP A 107 24.26 -49.92 -10.95
N PRO A 108 25.46 -50.41 -10.58
CA PRO A 108 26.68 -49.61 -10.64
C PRO A 108 27.27 -49.48 -12.05
N PHE A 109 26.62 -50.10 -13.04
CA PHE A 109 26.98 -50.16 -14.46
C PHE A 109 25.75 -49.81 -15.31
N TYR A 110 25.95 -49.56 -16.61
CA TYR A 110 24.85 -49.46 -17.57
C TYR A 110 24.27 -50.86 -17.82
N PRO A 111 22.94 -51.05 -17.72
CA PRO A 111 22.34 -52.37 -17.94
C PRO A 111 22.80 -53.09 -19.22
N ILE A 112 23.03 -52.35 -20.31
CA ILE A 112 23.52 -52.90 -21.58
C ILE A 112 24.94 -53.50 -21.51
N GLU A 113 25.79 -53.10 -20.54
CA GLU A 113 27.15 -53.65 -20.35
C GLU A 113 27.14 -55.13 -19.93
N LEU A 114 25.99 -55.63 -19.45
CA LEU A 114 25.80 -57.06 -19.17
C LEU A 114 25.48 -57.90 -20.42
N TYR A 115 25.20 -57.27 -21.56
CA TYR A 115 24.98 -58.00 -22.81
C TYR A 115 26.22 -58.80 -23.18
N GLY A 116 26.04 -60.09 -23.45
CA GLY A 116 27.13 -61.04 -23.72
C GLY A 116 27.86 -61.55 -22.47
N SER A 117 27.41 -61.21 -21.25
CA SER A 117 28.00 -61.75 -20.02
C SER A 117 27.73 -63.24 -19.86
N ALA A 118 28.77 -63.99 -19.50
CA ALA A 118 28.69 -65.42 -19.20
C ALA A 118 27.90 -65.75 -17.92
N ILE A 119 27.52 -64.75 -17.13
CA ILE A 119 26.67 -64.95 -15.95
C ILE A 119 25.23 -65.35 -16.32
N PHE A 120 24.78 -65.03 -17.54
CA PHE A 120 23.48 -65.48 -18.01
C PHE A 120 23.56 -66.94 -18.43
N ARG A 121 22.71 -67.75 -17.80
CA ARG A 121 22.49 -69.14 -18.20
C ARG A 121 21.51 -69.18 -19.35
N SER A 122 21.66 -70.18 -20.21
CA SER A 122 20.78 -70.42 -21.36
C SER A 122 20.05 -71.76 -21.27
N SER A 123 20.18 -72.51 -20.18
CA SER A 123 19.43 -73.75 -19.93
C SER A 123 19.51 -74.13 -18.45
N LEU A 124 18.62 -75.06 -18.06
CA LEU A 124 18.79 -75.82 -16.83
C LEU A 124 19.93 -76.85 -17.01
N THR A 125 20.53 -77.30 -15.92
CA THR A 125 21.44 -78.46 -15.94
C THR A 125 20.63 -79.75 -16.00
N TYR A 126 21.26 -80.84 -16.44
CA TYR A 126 20.61 -82.16 -16.44
C TYR A 126 20.10 -82.56 -15.04
N GLU A 127 20.84 -82.21 -13.99
CA GLU A 127 20.46 -82.47 -12.60
C GLU A 127 19.22 -81.65 -12.20
N GLU A 128 19.19 -80.36 -12.55
CA GLU A 128 18.05 -79.47 -12.27
C GLU A 128 16.77 -79.89 -13.01
N GLU A 129 16.88 -80.33 -14.27
CA GLU A 129 15.73 -80.80 -15.06
C GLU A 129 15.08 -82.07 -14.50
N ASN A 130 15.88 -82.91 -13.82
CA ASN A 130 15.46 -84.19 -13.26
C ASN A 130 15.38 -84.21 -11.73
N ALA A 131 15.55 -83.05 -11.08
CA ALA A 131 15.53 -82.95 -9.62
C ALA A 131 14.16 -83.29 -9.01
N GLU A 132 14.17 -84.05 -7.92
CA GLU A 132 12.94 -84.37 -7.18
C GLU A 132 12.40 -83.16 -6.40
N GLU A 133 13.26 -82.27 -5.91
CA GLU A 133 12.91 -81.02 -5.23
C GLU A 133 13.64 -79.84 -5.86
N ILE A 134 12.99 -78.68 -5.89
CA ILE A 134 13.54 -77.46 -6.50
C ILE A 134 14.19 -76.62 -5.40
N GLU A 135 15.50 -76.45 -5.49
CA GLU A 135 16.25 -75.57 -4.60
C GLU A 135 16.11 -74.10 -5.00
N TYR A 136 16.16 -73.20 -4.01
CA TYR A 136 16.19 -71.75 -4.26
C TYR A 136 17.51 -71.35 -4.93
N LEU A 137 17.44 -70.42 -5.89
CA LEU A 137 18.65 -69.87 -6.50
C LEU A 137 19.45 -69.04 -5.47
N PRO A 138 20.79 -69.17 -5.44
CA PRO A 138 21.61 -68.36 -4.56
C PRO A 138 21.49 -66.87 -4.90
N GLU A 139 21.68 -66.00 -3.92
CA GLU A 139 21.90 -64.58 -4.20
C GLU A 139 23.33 -64.38 -4.72
N LEU A 140 23.49 -63.51 -5.72
CA LEU A 140 24.81 -63.14 -6.25
C LEU A 140 25.34 -61.90 -5.53
N ASN A 141 26.63 -61.91 -5.20
CA ASN A 141 27.29 -60.74 -4.62
C ASN A 141 27.99 -59.87 -5.67
N GLU A 142 28.33 -60.47 -6.82
CA GLU A 142 29.05 -59.89 -7.94
C GLU A 142 28.37 -60.31 -9.25
N ILE A 143 28.33 -59.39 -10.21
CA ILE A 143 27.85 -59.67 -11.57
C ILE A 143 28.98 -59.27 -12.54
N PRO A 144 29.64 -60.25 -13.20
CA PRO A 144 30.66 -59.92 -14.19
C PRO A 144 30.00 -59.29 -15.42
N LEU A 145 30.62 -58.22 -15.94
CA LEU A 145 30.17 -57.54 -17.15
C LEU A 145 30.49 -58.38 -18.40
N GLY A 146 29.68 -58.22 -19.45
CA GLY A 146 29.94 -58.84 -20.75
C GLY A 146 31.01 -58.11 -21.54
N ASN A 147 31.14 -56.79 -21.35
CA ASN A 147 32.12 -55.91 -22.00
C ASN A 147 32.11 -55.93 -23.54
N LEU A 148 31.11 -56.55 -24.19
CA LEU A 148 30.92 -56.48 -25.64
C LEU A 148 30.55 -55.05 -26.08
N ILE A 149 29.70 -54.41 -25.28
CA ILE A 149 29.27 -53.02 -25.47
C ILE A 149 30.07 -52.14 -24.54
N SER A 150 30.87 -51.27 -25.14
CA SER A 150 31.69 -50.26 -24.49
C SER A 150 31.66 -48.96 -25.28
N PHE A 151 32.04 -47.84 -24.64
CA PHE A 151 32.09 -46.53 -25.30
C PHE A 151 32.94 -46.55 -26.59
N ASP A 152 34.08 -47.26 -26.57
CA ASP A 152 34.98 -47.36 -27.72
C ASP A 152 34.37 -48.24 -28.83
N SER A 153 33.73 -49.36 -28.49
CA SER A 153 33.07 -50.23 -29.47
C SER A 153 31.86 -49.54 -30.14
N ILE A 154 31.09 -48.74 -29.39
CA ILE A 154 30.00 -47.90 -29.93
C ILE A 154 30.58 -46.84 -30.85
N GLY A 155 31.66 -46.18 -30.44
CA GLY A 155 32.37 -45.21 -31.27
C GLY A 155 32.81 -45.82 -32.62
N ASN A 156 33.35 -47.04 -32.59
CA ASN A 156 33.72 -47.77 -33.82
C ASN A 156 32.50 -48.10 -34.68
N PHE A 157 31.41 -48.58 -34.07
CA PHE A 157 30.14 -48.84 -34.75
C PHE A 157 29.59 -47.59 -35.45
N LEU A 158 29.63 -46.42 -34.81
CA LEU A 158 29.17 -45.16 -35.39
C LEU A 158 30.14 -44.60 -36.46
N LYS A 159 31.42 -45.00 -36.46
CA LYS A 159 32.46 -44.54 -37.39
C LYS A 159 32.63 -45.40 -38.65
N GLU A 160 32.08 -46.61 -38.69
CA GLU A 160 32.23 -47.57 -39.79
C GLU A 160 31.87 -46.98 -41.18
N ALA A 161 32.38 -47.55 -42.28
CA ALA A 161 32.17 -47.05 -43.64
C ALA A 161 30.66 -46.85 -43.94
N GLY A 162 30.28 -45.64 -44.39
CA GLY A 162 28.87 -45.19 -44.44
C GLY A 162 28.41 -44.39 -43.21
N SER A 163 29.32 -44.08 -42.28
CA SER A 163 29.12 -43.46 -40.96
C SER A 163 28.25 -42.20 -40.87
N GLY A 164 28.16 -41.38 -41.92
CA GLY A 164 27.27 -40.22 -41.91
C GLY A 164 25.81 -40.60 -41.60
N LYS A 165 25.39 -41.78 -42.06
CA LYS A 165 24.06 -42.35 -41.84
C LYS A 165 23.86 -42.85 -40.40
N ARG A 166 24.84 -43.57 -39.83
CA ARG A 166 24.74 -44.08 -38.46
C ARG A 166 24.83 -42.96 -37.42
N ARG A 167 25.66 -41.95 -37.64
CA ARG A 167 25.72 -40.75 -36.78
C ARG A 167 24.39 -40.01 -36.76
N LYS A 168 23.81 -39.74 -37.93
CA LYS A 168 22.47 -39.15 -38.03
C LYS A 168 21.43 -40.02 -37.34
N GLY A 169 21.46 -41.33 -37.58
CA GLY A 169 20.58 -42.31 -36.92
C GLY A 169 20.66 -42.25 -35.39
N PHE A 170 21.87 -42.17 -34.82
CA PHE A 170 22.07 -41.98 -33.38
C PHE A 170 21.50 -40.66 -32.89
N THR A 171 21.77 -39.56 -33.59
CA THR A 171 21.27 -38.22 -33.23
C THR A 171 19.74 -38.22 -33.15
N GLU A 172 19.07 -38.72 -34.19
CA GLU A 172 17.60 -38.79 -34.22
C GLU A 172 17.04 -39.74 -33.16
N LEU A 173 17.68 -40.90 -32.96
CA LEU A 173 17.31 -41.86 -31.93
C LEU A 173 17.37 -41.21 -30.54
N MET A 174 18.46 -40.51 -30.24
CA MET A 174 18.65 -39.87 -28.94
C MET A 174 17.72 -38.67 -28.73
N ASN A 175 17.44 -37.89 -29.78
CA ASN A 175 16.42 -36.84 -29.72
C ASN A 175 15.02 -37.41 -29.40
N CYS A 176 14.66 -38.54 -30.00
CA CYS A 176 13.42 -39.25 -29.65
C CYS A 176 13.41 -39.74 -28.19
N CYS A 177 14.56 -40.19 -27.67
CA CYS A 177 14.69 -40.56 -26.25
C CYS A 177 14.45 -39.37 -25.33
N ILE A 178 15.00 -38.19 -25.65
CA ILE A 178 14.78 -36.94 -24.88
C ILE A 178 13.30 -36.53 -24.92
N GLY A 179 12.68 -36.57 -26.11
CA GLY A 179 11.27 -36.21 -26.28
C GLY A 179 10.27 -37.24 -25.72
N PHE A 180 10.71 -38.40 -25.23
CA PHE A 180 9.81 -39.44 -24.74
C PHE A 180 8.95 -38.96 -23.56
N SER A 181 9.52 -38.16 -22.66
CA SER A 181 8.82 -37.66 -21.47
C SER A 181 7.59 -36.80 -21.83
N SER A 182 7.65 -36.07 -22.95
CA SER A 182 6.58 -35.19 -23.44
C SER A 182 5.58 -35.92 -24.35
N ASN A 183 6.05 -36.75 -25.30
CA ASN A 183 5.18 -37.35 -26.32
C ASN A 183 4.74 -38.80 -26.04
N ARG A 184 5.42 -39.50 -25.11
CA ARG A 184 5.19 -40.91 -24.74
C ARG A 184 5.20 -41.91 -25.90
N LYS A 185 5.80 -41.56 -27.04
CA LYS A 185 5.91 -42.45 -28.20
C LYS A 185 6.98 -43.51 -27.95
N LYS A 186 6.60 -44.79 -28.03
CA LYS A 186 7.58 -45.89 -27.96
C LYS A 186 8.54 -45.81 -29.14
N ILE A 187 9.79 -46.19 -28.90
CA ILE A 187 10.84 -46.18 -29.91
C ILE A 187 11.03 -47.61 -30.40
N VAL A 188 10.88 -47.83 -31.70
CA VAL A 188 11.04 -49.15 -32.31
C VAL A 188 12.20 -49.10 -33.28
N ILE A 189 13.22 -49.92 -33.05
CA ILE A 189 14.40 -50.03 -33.91
C ILE A 189 14.39 -51.36 -34.68
N CYS A 190 14.87 -51.32 -35.91
CA CYS A 190 15.08 -52.49 -36.76
C CYS A 190 16.43 -52.37 -37.45
N ASP A 191 17.29 -53.37 -37.22
CA ASP A 191 18.61 -53.53 -37.82
C ASP A 191 18.96 -55.02 -37.79
N TYR A 192 20.10 -55.40 -38.37
CA TYR A 192 20.69 -56.71 -38.18
C TYR A 192 20.92 -56.98 -36.68
N LYS A 193 20.67 -58.23 -36.25
CA LYS A 193 20.77 -58.70 -34.85
C LYS A 193 22.02 -58.19 -34.13
N ASP A 194 23.17 -58.23 -34.79
CA ASP A 194 24.46 -57.83 -34.20
C ASP A 194 24.60 -56.32 -33.96
N ASN A 195 23.81 -55.49 -34.67
CA ASN A 195 23.84 -54.03 -34.54
C ASN A 195 22.94 -53.50 -33.41
N ILE A 196 21.92 -54.27 -33.02
CA ILE A 196 20.86 -53.82 -32.09
C ILE A 196 21.42 -53.40 -30.73
N SER A 197 22.32 -54.21 -30.17
CA SER A 197 22.96 -53.94 -28.88
C SER A 197 23.82 -52.66 -28.91
N TYR A 198 24.42 -52.32 -30.05
CA TYR A 198 25.17 -51.07 -30.22
C TYR A 198 24.26 -49.84 -30.27
N TRP A 199 23.08 -49.92 -30.90
CA TRP A 199 22.10 -48.83 -30.88
C TRP A 199 21.60 -48.54 -29.47
N ILE A 200 21.18 -49.58 -28.74
CA ILE A 200 20.74 -49.44 -27.34
C ILE A 200 21.91 -48.97 -26.47
N GLY A 201 23.11 -49.51 -26.71
CA GLY A 201 24.35 -49.10 -26.06
C GLY A 201 24.65 -47.62 -26.21
N SER A 202 24.51 -47.08 -27.43
CA SER A 202 24.73 -45.67 -27.73
C SER A 202 23.78 -44.75 -26.97
N VAL A 203 22.54 -45.16 -26.73
CA VAL A 203 21.59 -44.41 -25.90
C VAL A 203 21.99 -44.51 -24.43
N GLN A 204 22.12 -45.72 -23.88
CA GLN A 204 22.37 -45.91 -22.45
C GLN A 204 23.69 -45.29 -21.99
N MET A 205 24.78 -45.50 -22.72
CA MET A 205 26.10 -45.00 -22.33
C MET A 205 26.32 -43.52 -22.65
N SER A 206 25.35 -42.87 -23.31
CA SER A 206 25.37 -41.42 -23.50
C SER A 206 24.77 -40.66 -22.32
N LEU A 207 24.12 -41.36 -21.39
CA LEU A 207 23.47 -40.79 -20.22
C LEU A 207 24.28 -41.08 -18.96
N PRO A 208 24.15 -40.29 -17.89
CA PRO A 208 24.51 -40.74 -16.54
C PRO A 208 23.88 -42.09 -16.21
N LYS A 209 24.60 -42.96 -15.48
CA LYS A 209 24.13 -44.32 -15.12
C LYS A 209 22.76 -44.33 -14.46
N LYS A 210 22.49 -43.31 -13.63
CA LYS A 210 21.20 -43.15 -12.95
C LYS A 210 20.06 -42.93 -13.94
N LEU A 211 20.24 -42.06 -14.93
CA LEU A 211 19.23 -41.80 -15.96
C LEU A 211 19.07 -42.98 -16.92
N ALA A 212 20.17 -43.65 -17.26
CA ALA A 212 20.13 -44.82 -18.14
C ALA A 212 19.24 -45.94 -17.57
N GLN A 213 19.14 -46.06 -16.25
CA GLN A 213 18.31 -47.07 -15.58
C GLN A 213 16.81 -46.76 -15.57
N GLU A 214 16.43 -45.49 -15.76
CA GLU A 214 15.04 -45.10 -15.95
C GLU A 214 14.54 -45.40 -17.38
N PHE A 215 15.47 -45.74 -18.28
CA PHE A 215 15.19 -46.01 -19.69
C PHE A 215 15.08 -47.52 -19.94
N SER A 216 13.85 -48.03 -20.06
CA SER A 216 13.62 -49.46 -20.29
C SER A 216 13.80 -49.85 -21.76
N PHE A 217 14.42 -51.00 -22.01
CA PHE A 217 14.69 -51.47 -23.37
C PHE A 217 14.60 -52.98 -23.50
N THR A 218 14.45 -53.44 -24.74
CA THR A 218 14.70 -54.83 -25.15
C THR A 218 15.40 -54.91 -26.51
N THR A 219 16.39 -55.80 -26.61
CA THR A 219 17.13 -56.10 -27.86
C THR A 219 16.35 -57.01 -28.80
N TYR A 220 15.21 -57.57 -28.38
CA TYR A 220 14.29 -58.27 -29.27
C TYR A 220 12.90 -58.41 -28.65
N CYS A 221 11.86 -58.12 -29.43
CA CYS A 221 10.49 -58.53 -29.13
C CYS A 221 9.76 -58.91 -30.42
N TYR A 222 8.82 -59.84 -30.31
CA TYR A 222 8.00 -60.26 -31.45
C TYR A 222 6.95 -59.22 -31.83
N ASN A 223 6.42 -58.47 -30.85
CA ASN A 223 5.50 -57.38 -31.08
C ASN A 223 5.70 -56.24 -30.06
N PRO A 224 6.21 -55.06 -30.48
CA PRO A 224 6.37 -53.88 -29.62
C PRO A 224 5.08 -53.36 -28.98
N GLU A 225 3.91 -53.73 -29.50
CA GLU A 225 2.61 -53.40 -28.91
C GLU A 225 2.36 -54.11 -27.58
N ASP A 226 2.82 -55.35 -27.46
CA ASP A 226 2.48 -56.24 -26.33
C ASP A 226 3.45 -56.08 -25.15
N VAL A 227 4.57 -55.36 -25.34
CA VAL A 227 5.62 -55.19 -24.33
C VAL A 227 5.72 -53.75 -23.84
N PRO A 228 6.01 -53.50 -22.54
CA PRO A 228 5.96 -52.15 -21.97
C PRO A 228 7.30 -51.40 -22.01
N TYR A 229 8.26 -51.82 -22.84
CA TYR A 229 9.56 -51.15 -22.95
C TYR A 229 9.45 -49.81 -23.71
N MET A 230 10.33 -48.86 -23.36
CA MET A 230 10.43 -47.57 -24.07
C MET A 230 11.11 -47.75 -25.43
N LEU A 231 12.20 -48.52 -25.48
CA LEU A 231 12.96 -48.84 -26.69
C LEU A 231 12.89 -50.34 -26.98
N CYS A 232 12.27 -50.70 -28.10
CA CYS A 232 12.12 -52.08 -28.53
C CYS A 232 12.85 -52.32 -29.85
N ALA A 233 13.58 -53.42 -29.95
CA ALA A 233 13.98 -53.94 -31.25
C ALA A 233 13.01 -55.01 -31.74
N ALA A 234 12.75 -55.03 -33.05
CA ALA A 234 11.92 -56.04 -33.69
C ALA A 234 12.55 -56.50 -35.01
N ASP A 235 12.42 -57.79 -35.31
CA ASP A 235 12.91 -58.35 -36.58
C ASP A 235 12.09 -57.80 -37.77
N ASN A 236 12.76 -57.50 -38.88
CA ASN A 236 12.14 -56.88 -40.04
C ASN A 236 11.00 -57.75 -40.63
N ASN A 237 11.23 -59.06 -40.75
CA ASN A 237 10.33 -59.95 -41.48
C ASN A 237 9.70 -61.05 -40.61
N GLY A 238 10.23 -61.27 -39.41
CA GLY A 238 9.75 -62.27 -38.46
C GLY A 238 9.02 -61.73 -37.25
N SER A 239 8.86 -60.41 -37.12
CA SER A 239 8.02 -59.81 -36.07
C SER A 239 6.60 -59.54 -36.58
N ARG A 240 5.64 -59.42 -35.65
CA ARG A 240 4.26 -59.00 -35.97
C ARG A 240 4.17 -57.51 -36.28
N PHE A 241 5.24 -56.74 -36.07
CA PHE A 241 5.24 -55.30 -36.23
C PHE A 241 5.38 -54.90 -37.69
N ASN A 242 4.33 -54.32 -38.26
CA ASN A 242 4.38 -53.78 -39.61
C ASN A 242 5.08 -52.40 -39.65
N PHE A 243 6.34 -52.37 -40.09
CA PHE A 243 7.14 -51.15 -40.23
C PHE A 243 6.62 -50.16 -41.29
N LYS A 244 5.77 -50.61 -42.23
CA LYS A 244 5.22 -49.77 -43.32
C LYS A 244 3.89 -49.12 -42.98
N ASP A 245 3.31 -49.42 -41.82
CA ASP A 245 2.01 -48.88 -41.41
C ASP A 245 2.13 -47.43 -40.90
N SER A 246 1.84 -46.48 -41.78
CA SER A 246 1.87 -45.05 -41.46
C SER A 246 0.89 -44.64 -40.36
N GLN A 247 -0.15 -45.44 -40.10
CA GLN A 247 -1.08 -45.16 -38.99
C GLN A 247 -0.40 -45.31 -37.64
N LYS A 248 0.76 -45.97 -37.52
CA LYS A 248 1.45 -46.16 -36.23
C LYS A 248 2.30 -44.94 -35.80
N LEU A 249 2.53 -43.96 -36.67
CA LEU A 249 3.43 -42.82 -36.41
C LEU A 249 2.99 -41.88 -35.26
N TYR A 250 1.73 -41.93 -34.82
CA TYR A 250 1.27 -41.18 -33.64
C TYR A 250 1.64 -41.87 -32.30
N LYS A 251 1.87 -43.19 -32.32
CA LYS A 251 2.23 -44.00 -31.15
C LYS A 251 3.72 -44.35 -31.06
N TYR A 252 4.41 -44.37 -32.20
CA TYR A 252 5.78 -44.87 -32.30
C TYR A 252 6.70 -43.91 -33.04
N ASN A 253 7.95 -43.85 -32.60
CA ASN A 253 9.07 -43.35 -33.39
C ASN A 253 9.81 -44.58 -33.96
N ILE A 254 9.78 -44.74 -35.28
CA ILE A 254 10.25 -45.95 -35.96
C ILE A 254 11.60 -45.68 -36.64
N PHE A 255 12.59 -46.51 -36.33
CA PHE A 255 13.94 -46.44 -36.88
C PHE A 255 14.26 -47.74 -37.61
N HIS A 256 14.14 -47.72 -38.92
CA HIS A 256 14.46 -48.86 -39.77
C HIS A 256 15.80 -48.63 -40.45
N PHE A 257 16.88 -49.05 -39.77
CA PHE A 257 18.26 -48.77 -40.18
C PHE A 257 18.72 -49.54 -41.41
N ILE A 258 18.11 -50.70 -41.72
CA ILE A 258 18.41 -51.48 -42.93
C ILE A 258 18.01 -50.68 -44.20
N ASP A 259 16.75 -50.27 -44.27
CA ASP A 259 16.20 -49.44 -45.37
C ASP A 259 16.50 -47.94 -45.21
N MET A 260 17.25 -47.54 -44.18
CA MET A 260 17.60 -46.15 -43.89
C MET A 260 16.41 -45.21 -43.69
N GLN A 261 15.28 -45.74 -43.21
CA GLN A 261 14.10 -44.94 -42.86
C GLN A 261 14.17 -44.58 -41.37
N VAL A 262 14.60 -43.36 -41.08
CA VAL A 262 14.68 -42.83 -39.71
C VAL A 262 13.72 -41.67 -39.56
N VAL A 263 13.12 -41.53 -38.38
CA VAL A 263 12.31 -40.33 -38.05
C VAL A 263 13.26 -39.13 -38.03
N GLU A 264 12.92 -38.08 -38.76
CA GLU A 264 13.60 -36.80 -38.64
C GLU A 264 12.91 -35.96 -37.58
N THR A 265 13.66 -35.57 -36.55
CA THR A 265 13.20 -34.68 -35.49
C THR A 265 13.60 -33.25 -35.82
N ASN A 266 12.68 -32.30 -35.61
CA ASN A 266 13.00 -30.87 -35.73
C ASN A 266 13.79 -30.34 -34.52
N TYR A 267 14.02 -31.19 -33.52
CA TYR A 267 14.69 -30.83 -32.29
C TYR A 267 16.21 -31.02 -32.42
N ASN A 268 16.98 -29.96 -32.23
CA ASN A 268 18.43 -29.99 -32.35
C ASN A 268 19.09 -29.85 -30.98
N SER A 269 19.17 -30.97 -30.24
CA SER A 269 19.74 -30.99 -28.90
C SER A 269 21.26 -30.74 -28.91
N SER A 270 21.69 -29.75 -28.14
CA SER A 270 23.10 -29.45 -27.88
C SER A 270 23.80 -30.58 -27.11
N PHE A 271 23.07 -31.29 -26.26
CA PHE A 271 23.52 -32.48 -25.54
C PHE A 271 23.79 -33.62 -26.51
N VAL A 272 22.84 -33.93 -27.40
CA VAL A 272 23.00 -35.00 -28.39
C VAL A 272 24.17 -34.73 -29.33
N LYS A 273 24.34 -33.48 -29.76
CA LYS A 273 25.51 -33.07 -30.54
C LYS A 273 26.82 -33.35 -29.80
N ARG A 274 26.87 -33.12 -28.49
CA ARG A 274 28.06 -33.44 -27.68
C ARG A 274 28.26 -34.94 -27.49
N ALA A 275 27.19 -35.70 -27.33
CA ALA A 275 27.25 -37.16 -27.24
C ALA A 275 27.80 -37.76 -28.54
N GLU A 276 27.32 -37.29 -29.70
CA GLU A 276 27.82 -37.73 -31.01
C GLU A 276 29.31 -37.43 -31.16
N VAL A 277 29.73 -36.19 -30.87
CA VAL A 277 31.15 -35.80 -30.88
C VAL A 277 31.97 -36.62 -29.87
N GLY A 278 31.39 -36.93 -28.71
CA GLY A 278 32.01 -37.78 -27.69
C GLY A 278 32.35 -39.16 -28.25
N TYR A 279 31.40 -39.82 -28.90
CA TYR A 279 31.61 -41.13 -29.53
C TYR A 279 32.52 -41.05 -30.76
N THR A 280 32.39 -40.02 -31.59
CA THR A 280 33.02 -39.99 -32.91
C THR A 280 34.36 -39.27 -32.96
N VAL A 281 34.66 -38.39 -32.01
CA VAL A 281 35.88 -37.60 -31.97
C VAL A 281 36.70 -37.95 -30.73
N SER A 282 36.19 -37.63 -29.53
CA SER A 282 36.92 -37.91 -28.27
C SER A 282 36.00 -38.01 -27.07
N LYS A 283 36.06 -39.15 -26.38
CA LYS A 283 35.34 -39.39 -25.13
C LYS A 283 35.72 -38.42 -24.02
N GLU A 284 36.94 -37.90 -24.03
CA GLU A 284 37.43 -36.91 -23.05
C GLU A 284 36.66 -35.58 -23.12
N THR A 285 36.02 -35.28 -24.26
CA THR A 285 35.21 -34.07 -24.41
C THR A 285 33.78 -34.21 -23.90
N PHE A 286 33.33 -35.44 -23.63
CA PHE A 286 31.95 -35.75 -23.27
C PHE A 286 31.79 -36.38 -21.88
N LEU A 287 32.69 -37.28 -21.47
CA LEU A 287 32.63 -37.91 -20.14
C LEU A 287 32.59 -36.89 -18.98
N PRO A 288 33.35 -35.78 -19.01
CA PRO A 288 33.24 -34.76 -17.97
C PRO A 288 31.86 -34.10 -17.86
N LEU A 289 31.11 -34.00 -18.98
CA LEU A 289 29.73 -33.52 -18.97
C LEU A 289 28.81 -34.54 -18.28
N LEU A 290 29.00 -35.84 -18.47
CA LEU A 290 28.22 -36.86 -17.76
C LEU A 290 28.47 -36.80 -16.25
N THR A 291 29.74 -36.70 -15.85
CA THR A 291 30.12 -36.51 -14.44
C THR A 291 29.54 -35.22 -13.86
N PHE A 292 29.42 -34.16 -14.67
CA PHE A 292 28.78 -32.93 -14.25
C PHE A 292 27.27 -33.11 -14.02
N ILE A 293 26.56 -33.76 -14.96
CA ILE A 293 25.12 -34.02 -14.81
C ILE A 293 24.83 -34.88 -13.56
N GLU A 294 25.71 -35.83 -13.23
CA GLU A 294 25.57 -36.69 -12.04
C GLU A 294 25.56 -35.93 -10.70
N GLN A 295 26.06 -34.69 -10.68
CA GLN A 295 26.03 -33.85 -9.48
C GLN A 295 24.62 -33.33 -9.16
N PHE A 296 23.70 -33.35 -10.13
CA PHE A 296 22.36 -32.80 -10.02
C PHE A 296 21.31 -33.86 -9.71
N GLN A 297 20.24 -33.47 -9.01
CA GLN A 297 19.05 -34.31 -8.80
C GLN A 297 18.18 -34.43 -10.07
N TYR A 298 18.80 -34.68 -11.22
CA TYR A 298 18.15 -34.85 -12.50
C TYR A 298 17.85 -36.33 -12.74
N ASN A 299 16.57 -36.71 -12.61
CA ASN A 299 16.13 -38.12 -12.62
C ASN A 299 15.22 -38.48 -13.80
N ILE A 300 14.87 -37.52 -14.65
CA ILE A 300 13.98 -37.72 -15.79
C ILE A 300 14.69 -37.13 -16.99
N LEU A 301 14.85 -37.93 -18.06
CA LEU A 301 15.40 -37.43 -19.32
C LEU A 301 14.33 -36.60 -20.05
N ASP A 302 14.63 -35.32 -20.27
CA ASP A 302 13.78 -34.34 -20.94
C ASP A 302 14.63 -33.24 -21.60
N GLU A 303 13.97 -32.26 -22.21
CA GLU A 303 14.63 -31.15 -22.93
C GLU A 303 15.51 -30.28 -22.02
N ASN A 304 15.33 -30.33 -20.69
CA ASN A 304 16.16 -29.56 -19.75
C ASN A 304 17.61 -30.04 -19.72
N ILE A 305 17.94 -31.20 -20.29
CA ILE A 305 19.34 -31.63 -20.44
C ILE A 305 20.17 -30.63 -21.25
N ASP A 306 19.56 -29.91 -22.18
CA ASP A 306 20.23 -28.85 -22.95
C ASP A 306 20.52 -27.61 -22.11
N ASN A 307 19.66 -27.31 -21.13
CA ASN A 307 19.92 -26.28 -20.14
C ASN A 307 21.12 -26.65 -19.24
N CYS A 308 21.30 -27.94 -18.95
CA CYS A 308 22.51 -28.43 -18.27
C CYS A 308 23.76 -28.23 -19.12
N VAL A 309 23.67 -28.42 -20.45
CA VAL A 309 24.80 -28.15 -21.35
C VAL A 309 25.16 -26.65 -21.35
N CYS A 310 24.16 -25.76 -21.32
CA CYS A 310 24.39 -24.33 -21.18
C CYS A 310 25.13 -24.02 -19.88
N LEU A 311 24.68 -24.62 -18.77
CA LEU A 311 25.31 -24.50 -17.46
C LEU A 311 26.75 -25.02 -17.46
N TYR A 312 26.99 -26.20 -18.01
CA TYR A 312 28.32 -26.79 -18.13
C TYR A 312 29.27 -25.91 -18.95
N ASN A 313 28.77 -25.28 -20.02
CA ASN A 313 29.58 -24.35 -20.82
C ASN A 313 29.90 -23.08 -20.06
N MET A 314 28.94 -22.54 -19.31
CA MET A 314 29.15 -21.39 -18.43
C MET A 314 30.23 -21.69 -17.40
N VAL A 315 30.20 -22.88 -16.79
CA VAL A 315 31.18 -23.32 -15.81
C VAL A 315 32.59 -23.40 -16.39
N ASN A 316 32.74 -24.03 -17.56
CA ASN A 316 34.06 -24.37 -18.08
C ASN A 316 34.66 -23.32 -19.04
N ARG A 317 33.83 -22.44 -19.63
CA ARG A 317 34.26 -21.47 -20.66
C ARG A 317 34.04 -20.01 -20.24
N GLY A 318 33.43 -19.76 -19.09
CA GLY A 318 33.10 -18.41 -18.61
C GLY A 318 31.88 -17.79 -19.29
N ILE A 319 31.46 -16.62 -18.81
CA ILE A 319 30.19 -15.95 -19.17
C ILE A 319 30.37 -14.96 -20.33
N GLU A 320 31.60 -14.54 -20.63
CA GLU A 320 31.91 -13.44 -21.58
C GLU A 320 31.42 -13.67 -23.02
N LYS A 321 31.13 -14.93 -23.41
CA LYS A 321 30.67 -15.31 -24.75
C LYS A 321 29.24 -15.88 -24.77
N ILE A 322 28.52 -15.80 -23.66
CA ILE A 322 27.22 -16.44 -23.47
C ILE A 322 26.12 -15.38 -23.58
N ASN A 323 25.06 -15.68 -24.34
CA ASN A 323 23.92 -14.77 -24.46
C ASN A 323 23.01 -14.86 -23.21
N ILE A 324 22.17 -13.84 -23.00
CA ILE A 324 21.28 -13.78 -21.82
C ILE A 324 20.37 -15.00 -21.73
N GLN A 325 19.86 -15.51 -22.85
CA GLN A 325 18.97 -16.67 -22.86
C GLN A 325 19.67 -17.94 -22.37
N ASP A 326 20.92 -18.16 -22.76
CA ASP A 326 21.73 -19.29 -22.30
C ASP A 326 22.03 -19.18 -20.80
N VAL A 327 22.24 -17.97 -20.26
CA VAL A 327 22.36 -17.74 -18.81
C VAL A 327 21.05 -18.09 -18.12
N LYS A 328 19.90 -17.65 -18.65
CA LYS A 328 18.58 -17.99 -18.10
C LYS A 328 18.37 -19.50 -18.06
N ASN A 329 18.66 -20.18 -19.16
CA ASN A 329 18.56 -21.64 -19.28
C ASN A 329 19.47 -22.34 -18.25
N ALA A 330 20.74 -21.94 -18.20
CA ALA A 330 21.72 -22.50 -17.26
C ALA A 330 21.29 -22.36 -15.80
N VAL A 331 20.91 -21.15 -15.39
CA VAL A 331 20.48 -20.88 -14.00
C VAL A 331 19.18 -21.61 -13.68
N SER A 332 18.23 -21.65 -14.62
CA SER A 332 16.97 -22.39 -14.44
C SER A 332 17.22 -23.88 -14.18
N PHE A 333 18.16 -24.50 -14.90
CA PHE A 333 18.56 -25.88 -14.63
C PHE A 333 19.11 -26.04 -13.21
N ALA A 334 20.03 -25.16 -12.81
CA ALA A 334 20.63 -25.21 -11.48
C ALA A 334 19.58 -25.03 -10.37
N VAL A 335 18.59 -24.15 -10.55
CA VAL A 335 17.50 -23.94 -9.58
C VAL A 335 16.57 -25.15 -9.49
N ASN A 336 16.21 -25.75 -10.63
CA ASN A 336 15.25 -26.84 -10.69
C ASN A 336 15.83 -28.18 -10.22
N TYR A 337 17.12 -28.41 -10.42
CA TYR A 337 17.79 -29.65 -10.08
C TYR A 337 18.93 -29.37 -9.09
N LYS A 338 18.76 -29.78 -7.83
CA LYS A 338 19.67 -29.37 -6.76
C LYS A 338 21.05 -30.04 -6.83
N SER A 339 22.11 -29.30 -6.52
CA SER A 339 23.48 -29.80 -6.33
C SER A 339 24.35 -28.88 -5.46
N VAL A 340 24.75 -29.30 -4.25
CA VAL A 340 25.54 -28.44 -3.34
C VAL A 340 26.96 -28.20 -3.89
N GLU A 341 27.58 -29.22 -4.46
CA GLU A 341 28.91 -29.15 -5.07
C GLU A 341 28.92 -28.25 -6.30
N ALA A 342 27.94 -28.41 -7.21
CA ALA A 342 27.84 -27.56 -8.39
C ALA A 342 27.51 -26.12 -8.01
N TYR A 343 26.70 -25.88 -6.97
CA TYR A 343 26.41 -24.53 -6.47
C TYR A 343 27.67 -23.81 -5.99
N LYS A 344 28.58 -24.48 -5.28
CA LYS A 344 29.85 -23.88 -4.86
C LYS A 344 30.73 -23.52 -6.06
N GLN A 345 30.89 -24.44 -7.02
CA GLN A 345 31.67 -24.20 -8.22
C GLN A 345 31.09 -23.07 -9.09
N LEU A 346 29.77 -23.07 -9.27
CA LEU A 346 29.05 -22.03 -10.01
C LEU A 346 29.21 -20.67 -9.35
N PHE A 347 29.13 -20.63 -8.02
CA PHE A 347 29.33 -19.39 -7.27
C PHE A 347 30.74 -18.85 -7.45
N GLU A 348 31.78 -19.67 -7.28
CA GLU A 348 33.18 -19.23 -7.46
C GLU A 348 33.41 -18.62 -8.85
N LEU A 349 32.85 -19.24 -9.89
CA LEU A 349 32.99 -18.77 -11.27
C LEU A 349 32.20 -17.49 -11.55
N LEU A 350 31.00 -17.36 -10.97
CA LEU A 350 30.19 -16.16 -11.07
C LEU A 350 30.80 -15.01 -10.25
N ASN A 351 31.36 -15.29 -9.06
CA ASN A 351 31.82 -14.31 -8.09
C ASN A 351 32.79 -13.28 -8.69
N HIS A 352 33.71 -13.73 -9.54
CA HIS A 352 34.66 -12.85 -10.24
C HIS A 352 34.01 -11.85 -11.19
N ASN A 353 32.78 -12.10 -11.64
CA ASN A 353 32.05 -11.28 -12.60
C ASN A 353 30.78 -10.64 -12.03
N LEU A 354 30.35 -10.98 -10.80
CA LEU A 354 29.08 -10.52 -10.23
C LEU A 354 28.94 -8.99 -10.23
N GLU A 355 30.00 -8.27 -9.90
CA GLU A 355 29.99 -6.81 -9.88
C GLU A 355 29.74 -6.24 -11.28
N LYS A 356 30.47 -6.73 -12.29
CA LYS A 356 30.27 -6.33 -13.70
C LYS A 356 28.86 -6.68 -14.19
N ILE A 357 28.39 -7.90 -13.90
CA ILE A 357 27.06 -8.36 -14.31
C ILE A 357 25.98 -7.46 -13.70
N SER A 358 26.10 -7.09 -12.41
CA SER A 358 25.11 -6.25 -11.74
C SER A 358 24.92 -4.87 -12.37
N THR A 359 25.86 -4.42 -13.22
CA THR A 359 25.81 -3.15 -13.97
C THR A 359 25.34 -3.31 -15.42
N GLN A 360 24.84 -4.48 -15.80
CA GLN A 360 24.42 -4.79 -17.19
C GLN A 360 23.16 -5.68 -17.23
N VAL A 361 22.38 -5.71 -16.14
CA VAL A 361 21.20 -6.57 -16.02
C VAL A 361 19.91 -5.85 -16.43
N ASP A 362 18.96 -6.61 -17.00
CA ASP A 362 17.55 -6.24 -17.03
C ASP A 362 16.82 -6.78 -15.76
N VAL A 363 15.53 -6.45 -15.62
CA VAL A 363 14.72 -6.84 -14.45
C VAL A 363 14.63 -8.36 -14.29
N GLU A 364 14.47 -9.09 -15.39
CA GLU A 364 14.31 -10.54 -15.38
C GLU A 364 15.61 -11.25 -15.02
N LEU A 365 16.73 -10.80 -15.57
CA LEU A 365 18.06 -11.32 -15.29
C LEU A 365 18.47 -11.05 -13.84
N ALA A 366 18.16 -9.85 -13.33
CA ALA A 366 18.37 -9.51 -11.92
C ALA A 366 17.59 -10.44 -10.98
N ASP A 367 16.32 -10.74 -11.30
CA ASP A 367 15.47 -11.69 -10.54
C ASP A 367 16.08 -13.09 -10.50
N ILE A 368 16.42 -13.63 -11.67
CA ILE A 368 16.92 -15.00 -11.83
C ILE A 368 18.26 -15.19 -11.10
N ILE A 369 19.24 -14.29 -11.33
CA ILE A 369 20.56 -14.41 -10.72
C ILE A 369 20.46 -14.20 -9.20
N THR A 370 19.66 -13.23 -8.74
CA THR A 370 19.52 -12.97 -7.31
C THR A 370 18.88 -14.15 -6.57
N LYS A 371 17.81 -14.75 -7.13
CA LYS A 371 17.21 -15.98 -6.59
C LYS A 371 18.21 -17.12 -6.52
N PHE A 372 18.99 -17.30 -7.60
CA PHE A 372 20.04 -18.31 -7.63
C PHE A 372 21.08 -18.08 -6.53
N LEU A 373 21.61 -16.87 -6.38
CA LEU A 373 22.65 -16.57 -5.37
C LEU A 373 22.12 -16.77 -3.94
N PHE A 374 20.87 -16.39 -3.66
CA PHE A 374 20.25 -16.66 -2.35
C PHE A 374 20.03 -18.16 -2.10
N MET A 375 19.62 -18.92 -3.12
CA MET A 375 19.51 -20.38 -3.05
C MET A 375 20.88 -21.01 -2.76
N VAL A 376 21.92 -20.60 -3.49
CA VAL A 376 23.30 -21.05 -3.24
C VAL A 376 23.72 -20.75 -1.81
N GLY A 377 23.54 -19.51 -1.33
CA GLY A 377 23.94 -19.13 0.02
C GLY A 377 23.27 -19.96 1.10
N LYS A 378 21.98 -20.28 0.93
CA LYS A 378 21.22 -21.14 1.83
C LYS A 378 21.68 -22.60 1.79
N GLU A 379 21.76 -23.20 0.60
CA GLU A 379 22.07 -24.63 0.44
C GLU A 379 23.54 -24.94 0.78
N THR A 380 24.45 -23.97 0.58
CA THR A 380 25.86 -24.08 0.98
C THR A 380 26.11 -23.69 2.44
N ASN A 381 25.12 -23.10 3.12
CA ASN A 381 25.21 -22.54 4.47
C ASN A 381 26.42 -21.59 4.65
N SER A 382 26.77 -20.82 3.61
CA SER A 382 27.90 -19.90 3.59
C SER A 382 27.44 -18.46 3.77
N GLY A 383 27.89 -17.83 4.87
CA GLY A 383 27.60 -16.42 5.15
C GLY A 383 28.16 -15.48 4.07
N GLU A 384 29.32 -15.80 3.50
CA GLU A 384 29.93 -15.04 2.40
C GLU A 384 29.06 -15.05 1.14
N HIS A 385 28.52 -16.22 0.77
CA HIS A 385 27.64 -16.34 -0.39
C HIS A 385 26.36 -15.53 -0.22
N ILE A 386 25.80 -15.52 0.99
CA ILE A 386 24.62 -14.71 1.32
C ILE A 386 24.94 -13.21 1.21
N ILE A 387 26.08 -12.75 1.73
CA ILE A 387 26.51 -11.35 1.62
C ILE A 387 26.63 -10.94 0.14
N LYS A 388 27.30 -11.76 -0.67
CA LYS A 388 27.44 -11.53 -2.12
C LYS A 388 26.12 -11.51 -2.87
N ALA A 389 25.15 -12.33 -2.46
CA ALA A 389 23.80 -12.29 -3.03
C ALA A 389 23.13 -10.92 -2.78
N TYR A 390 23.25 -10.38 -1.56
CA TYR A 390 22.74 -9.04 -1.24
C TYR A 390 23.51 -7.92 -1.96
N GLU A 391 24.84 -8.00 -2.04
CA GLU A 391 25.66 -7.04 -2.79
C GLU A 391 25.23 -7.00 -4.26
N PHE A 392 25.15 -8.16 -4.91
CA PHE A 392 24.68 -8.28 -6.29
C PHE A 392 23.29 -7.69 -6.47
N PHE A 393 22.35 -8.04 -5.59
CA PHE A 393 20.98 -7.55 -5.67
C PHE A 393 20.89 -6.03 -5.52
N PHE A 394 21.50 -5.45 -4.48
CA PHE A 394 21.43 -4.00 -4.27
C PHE A 394 22.18 -3.21 -5.35
N ASN A 395 23.27 -3.74 -5.89
CA ASN A 395 23.96 -3.14 -7.03
C ASN A 395 23.11 -3.21 -8.31
N SER A 396 22.45 -4.34 -8.56
CA SER A 396 21.53 -4.50 -9.69
C SER A 396 20.36 -3.52 -9.60
N ILE A 397 19.77 -3.37 -8.42
CA ILE A 397 18.71 -2.39 -8.17
C ILE A 397 19.22 -0.95 -8.38
N HIS A 398 20.46 -0.66 -7.97
CA HIS A 398 21.05 0.65 -8.19
C HIS A 398 21.22 0.94 -9.69
N TYR A 399 21.80 0.01 -10.45
CA TYR A 399 21.94 0.12 -11.89
C TYR A 399 20.59 0.31 -12.60
N LEU A 400 19.60 -0.54 -12.29
CA LEU A 400 18.26 -0.46 -12.89
C LEU A 400 17.58 0.90 -12.65
N ILE A 401 17.88 1.54 -11.51
CA ILE A 401 17.29 2.84 -11.17
C ILE A 401 18.03 4.02 -11.79
N MET A 402 19.36 3.94 -11.85
CA MET A 402 20.23 5.06 -12.23
C MET A 402 20.59 5.07 -13.72
N ASP A 403 20.85 3.90 -14.30
CA ASP A 403 21.47 3.78 -15.62
C ASP A 403 20.51 3.19 -16.67
N ALA A 404 19.56 2.34 -16.25
CA ALA A 404 18.52 1.77 -17.13
C ALA A 404 17.23 2.62 -17.10
N GLU A 405 17.29 3.84 -17.65
CA GLU A 405 16.18 4.80 -17.55
C GLU A 405 14.90 4.35 -18.28
N GLU A 406 15.01 3.45 -19.25
CA GLU A 406 13.89 2.84 -19.96
C GLU A 406 13.04 1.89 -19.11
N VAL A 407 13.56 1.43 -17.97
CA VAL A 407 12.85 0.53 -17.06
C VAL A 407 11.96 1.34 -16.11
N GLU A 408 10.68 0.97 -16.05
CA GLU A 408 9.69 1.59 -15.18
C GLU A 408 9.97 1.30 -13.69
N VAL A 409 9.80 2.33 -12.85
CA VAL A 409 10.08 2.24 -11.40
C VAL A 409 9.23 1.16 -10.72
N GLU A 410 7.98 1.00 -11.15
CA GLU A 410 7.02 0.03 -10.62
C GLU A 410 7.42 -1.42 -10.92
N GLU A 411 8.09 -1.70 -12.05
CA GLU A 411 8.66 -3.02 -12.34
C GLU A 411 9.79 -3.35 -11.37
N ILE A 412 10.67 -2.37 -11.11
CA ILE A 412 11.80 -2.53 -10.18
C ILE A 412 11.30 -2.69 -8.74
N LEU A 413 10.25 -1.96 -8.33
CA LEU A 413 9.59 -2.15 -7.03
C LEU A 413 8.99 -3.54 -6.89
N THR A 414 8.42 -4.09 -7.98
CA THR A 414 7.87 -5.45 -8.01
C THR A 414 8.98 -6.49 -7.83
N LEU A 415 10.09 -6.35 -8.58
CA LEU A 415 11.29 -7.17 -8.38
C LEU A 415 11.78 -7.10 -6.93
N TYR A 416 11.91 -5.89 -6.38
CA TYR A 416 12.40 -5.68 -5.03
C TYR A 416 11.53 -6.38 -3.98
N LYS A 417 10.21 -6.26 -4.11
CA LYS A 417 9.23 -6.92 -3.25
C LYS A 417 9.29 -8.45 -3.38
N ASN A 418 9.41 -8.96 -4.61
CA ASN A 418 9.48 -10.39 -4.90
C ASN A 418 10.71 -11.01 -4.22
N ILE A 419 11.90 -10.41 -4.42
CA ILE A 419 13.14 -10.87 -3.78
C ILE A 419 13.05 -10.82 -2.26
N ARG A 420 12.51 -9.74 -1.67
CA ARG A 420 12.32 -9.65 -0.21
C ARG A 420 11.43 -10.77 0.35
N SER A 421 10.55 -11.33 -0.47
CA SER A 421 9.55 -12.35 -0.08
C SER A 421 9.96 -13.80 -0.32
N ILE A 422 11.11 -14.07 -0.94
CA ILE A 422 11.55 -15.46 -1.20
C ILE A 422 11.92 -16.18 0.10
N LYS A 423 11.77 -17.51 0.12
CA LYS A 423 11.98 -18.35 1.31
C LYS A 423 13.41 -18.30 1.84
N GLU A 424 14.37 -17.98 0.98
CA GLU A 424 15.81 -17.93 1.26
C GLU A 424 16.21 -16.64 1.99
N VAL A 425 15.36 -15.60 1.95
CA VAL A 425 15.63 -14.28 2.50
C VAL A 425 14.92 -14.09 3.83
N THR A 426 15.65 -13.66 4.86
CA THR A 426 15.04 -13.28 6.14
C THR A 426 14.76 -11.77 6.16
N ILE A 427 13.53 -11.38 6.50
CA ILE A 427 13.10 -9.97 6.57
C ILE A 427 14.05 -9.15 7.45
N SER A 428 14.48 -9.68 8.59
CA SER A 428 15.39 -8.99 9.50
C SER A 428 16.75 -8.70 8.87
N GLN A 429 17.35 -9.67 8.17
CA GLN A 429 18.63 -9.46 7.51
C GLN A 429 18.51 -8.53 6.31
N PHE A 430 17.47 -8.69 5.49
CA PHE A 430 17.22 -7.85 4.33
C PHE A 430 17.10 -6.38 4.74
N VAL A 431 16.29 -6.08 5.75
CA VAL A 431 16.07 -4.71 6.24
C VAL A 431 17.36 -4.14 6.83
N LYS A 432 18.11 -4.91 7.63
CA LYS A 432 19.42 -4.48 8.18
C LYS A 432 20.42 -4.08 7.10
N LEU A 433 20.45 -4.80 5.98
CA LEU A 433 21.32 -4.50 4.85
C LEU A 433 20.79 -3.35 3.99
N SER A 434 19.47 -3.26 3.78
CA SER A 434 18.81 -2.15 3.09
C SER A 434 19.10 -0.81 3.77
N ILE A 435 19.03 -0.77 5.11
CA ILE A 435 19.29 0.44 5.89
C ILE A 435 20.73 0.54 6.43
N HIS A 436 21.64 -0.33 5.93
CA HIS A 436 23.02 -0.33 6.38
C HIS A 436 23.68 1.04 6.16
N LYS A 437 24.46 1.48 7.14
CA LYS A 437 25.07 2.82 7.18
C LYS A 437 25.81 3.19 5.89
N ASP A 438 26.61 2.28 5.36
CA ASP A 438 27.43 2.57 4.16
C ASP A 438 26.57 2.67 2.90
N ARG A 439 25.55 1.81 2.78
CA ARG A 439 24.57 1.88 1.69
C ARG A 439 23.80 3.20 1.74
N ILE A 440 23.25 3.55 2.90
CA ILE A 440 22.49 4.79 3.08
C ILE A 440 23.35 6.02 2.77
N LYS A 441 24.62 6.05 3.19
CA LYS A 441 25.55 7.14 2.83
C LYS A 441 25.85 7.20 1.33
N GLY A 442 26.04 6.06 0.68
CA GLY A 442 26.19 5.98 -0.77
C GLY A 442 24.98 6.58 -1.47
N LEU A 443 23.77 6.11 -1.12
CA LEU A 443 22.52 6.63 -1.67
C LEU A 443 22.31 8.12 -1.41
N GLN A 444 22.70 8.63 -0.23
CA GLN A 444 22.64 10.07 0.05
C GLN A 444 23.54 10.89 -0.87
N THR A 445 24.69 10.35 -1.27
CA THR A 445 25.63 11.00 -2.20
C THR A 445 25.05 10.98 -3.60
N TYR A 446 24.48 9.84 -4.04
CA TYR A 446 23.86 9.72 -5.36
C TYR A 446 22.61 10.59 -5.54
N LEU A 447 21.88 10.89 -4.46
CA LEU A 447 20.76 11.82 -4.51
C LEU A 447 21.21 13.28 -4.68
N GLU A 448 22.49 13.61 -4.53
CA GLU A 448 23.03 14.93 -4.88
C GLU A 448 23.06 15.09 -6.40
N GLY A 449 22.03 15.73 -6.96
CA GLY A 449 21.81 15.79 -8.42
C GLY A 449 20.95 14.65 -8.99
N GLY A 450 20.34 13.83 -8.12
CA GLY A 450 19.45 12.75 -8.53
C GLY A 450 18.09 13.25 -9.07
N LYS A 451 17.50 12.48 -9.99
CA LYS A 451 16.16 12.70 -10.57
C LYS A 451 15.05 12.27 -9.60
N VAL A 452 13.82 12.74 -9.85
CA VAL A 452 12.63 12.38 -9.05
C VAL A 452 12.39 10.87 -8.99
N ARG A 453 12.64 10.13 -10.08
CA ARG A 453 12.54 8.65 -10.12
C ARG A 453 13.42 7.96 -9.06
N HIS A 454 14.63 8.47 -8.82
CA HIS A 454 15.56 7.90 -7.85
C HIS A 454 15.01 8.08 -6.43
N ALA A 455 14.59 9.31 -6.11
CA ALA A 455 13.99 9.65 -4.82
C ALA A 455 12.71 8.82 -4.58
N LYS A 456 11.86 8.68 -5.60
CA LYS A 456 10.62 7.90 -5.55
C LYS A 456 10.86 6.45 -5.20
N PHE A 457 11.70 5.76 -5.99
CA PHE A 457 12.01 4.36 -5.76
C PHE A 457 12.58 4.12 -4.36
N TYR A 458 13.66 4.84 -4.03
CA TYR A 458 14.38 4.59 -2.79
C TYR A 458 13.57 4.97 -1.56
N PHE A 459 12.75 6.01 -1.64
CA PHE A 459 11.84 6.36 -0.56
C PHE A 459 10.79 5.25 -0.35
N LYS A 460 10.10 4.82 -1.42
CA LYS A 460 9.10 3.74 -1.34
C LYS A 460 9.73 2.43 -0.84
N SER A 461 10.90 2.04 -1.35
CA SER A 461 11.54 0.77 -1.00
C SER A 461 11.97 0.72 0.46
N VAL A 462 12.63 1.78 0.97
CA VAL A 462 13.11 1.83 2.36
C VAL A 462 11.97 1.97 3.35
N ILE A 463 10.95 2.79 3.05
CA ILE A 463 9.75 2.87 3.90
C ILE A 463 9.03 1.52 3.94
N SER A 464 8.87 0.86 2.79
CA SER A 464 8.25 -0.47 2.74
C SER A 464 9.03 -1.49 3.56
N ASP A 465 10.37 -1.44 3.55
CA ASP A 465 11.23 -2.30 4.37
C ASP A 465 10.99 -2.07 5.87
N ILE A 466 10.96 -0.81 6.30
CA ILE A 466 10.69 -0.43 7.70
C ILE A 466 9.32 -0.91 8.15
N ILE A 467 8.27 -0.66 7.36
CA ILE A 467 6.89 -1.08 7.67
C ILE A 467 6.82 -2.60 7.80
N THR A 468 7.37 -3.33 6.82
CA THR A 468 7.37 -4.80 6.80
C THR A 468 8.13 -5.39 7.99
N PHE A 469 9.22 -4.73 8.40
CA PHE A 469 9.98 -5.12 9.58
C PHE A 469 9.16 -4.89 10.86
N ASN A 470 8.64 -3.69 11.04
CA ASN A 470 7.90 -3.30 12.24
C ASN A 470 6.64 -4.16 12.41
N SER A 471 5.89 -4.45 11.34
CA SER A 471 4.72 -5.32 11.41
C SER A 471 5.03 -6.72 11.96
N LYS A 472 6.28 -7.18 11.86
CA LYS A 472 6.73 -8.49 12.33
C LYS A 472 7.41 -8.46 13.71
N TYR A 473 7.98 -7.32 14.14
CA TYR A 473 8.87 -7.22 15.31
C TYR A 473 8.55 -6.06 16.30
N ALA A 474 7.43 -5.35 16.15
CA ALA A 474 7.13 -4.07 16.81
C ALA A 474 7.19 -3.99 18.35
N SER A 475 7.22 -5.10 19.11
CA SER A 475 7.09 -5.03 20.57
C SER A 475 8.31 -4.47 21.31
N THR A 476 9.52 -4.55 20.74
CA THR A 476 10.75 -4.00 21.36
C THR A 476 11.83 -3.53 20.38
N ASP A 477 11.84 -4.01 19.13
CA ASP A 477 12.95 -3.81 18.18
C ASP A 477 12.58 -2.93 16.95
N GLY A 478 11.43 -2.25 16.99
CA GLY A 478 10.93 -1.47 15.85
C GLY A 478 11.83 -0.30 15.45
N ILE A 479 11.80 0.04 14.15
CA ILE A 479 12.51 1.16 13.57
C ILE A 479 11.53 2.33 13.41
N GLY A 480 11.68 3.37 14.23
CA GLY A 480 10.88 4.60 14.11
C GLY A 480 11.31 5.46 12.91
N LEU A 481 10.35 6.08 12.24
CA LEU A 481 10.63 7.06 11.19
C LEU A 481 11.15 8.37 11.78
N PHE A 482 11.99 9.06 10.99
CA PHE A 482 12.57 10.39 11.31
C PHE A 482 13.21 10.50 12.71
N ASN A 483 13.65 9.38 13.29
CA ASN A 483 14.28 9.32 14.60
C ASN A 483 15.77 9.69 14.53
N ILE A 484 16.27 10.36 15.57
CA ILE A 484 17.67 10.77 15.73
C ILE A 484 18.35 10.18 16.97
N GLY A 485 17.72 9.23 17.66
CA GLY A 485 18.20 8.62 18.91
C GLY A 485 19.47 7.78 18.75
N SER A 486 19.84 7.41 17.52
CA SER A 486 21.13 6.77 17.20
C SER A 486 21.73 7.37 15.93
N GLN A 487 23.03 7.16 15.72
CA GLN A 487 23.71 7.66 14.52
C GLN A 487 23.16 7.02 13.23
N ASP A 488 22.73 5.76 13.28
CA ASP A 488 22.13 5.06 12.13
C ASP A 488 20.73 5.59 11.83
N ALA A 489 19.90 5.78 12.87
CA ALA A 489 18.58 6.41 12.73
C ALA A 489 18.72 7.84 12.14
N LYS A 490 19.75 8.58 12.57
CA LYS A 490 20.06 9.90 12.01
C LYS A 490 20.41 9.84 10.52
N ASN A 491 21.22 8.86 10.08
CA ASN A 491 21.56 8.71 8.66
C ASN A 491 20.31 8.38 7.82
N ILE A 492 19.45 7.48 8.31
CA ILE A 492 18.18 7.15 7.64
C ILE A 492 17.30 8.40 7.54
N THR A 493 17.18 9.17 8.63
CA THR A 493 16.41 10.41 8.66
C THR A 493 16.92 11.44 7.66
N ILE A 494 18.23 11.65 7.57
CA ILE A 494 18.85 12.57 6.60
C ILE A 494 18.52 12.12 5.17
N PHE A 495 18.66 10.82 4.90
CA PHE A 495 18.36 10.22 3.61
C PHE A 495 16.89 10.41 3.21
N LEU A 496 15.95 10.03 4.08
CA LEU A 496 14.52 10.19 3.81
C LEU A 496 14.14 11.66 3.60
N ASN A 497 14.75 12.60 4.34
CA ASN A 497 14.54 14.03 4.12
C ASN A 497 15.06 14.49 2.76
N LYS A 498 16.21 13.99 2.29
CA LYS A 498 16.72 14.29 0.94
C LYS A 498 15.74 13.80 -0.12
N CYS A 499 15.26 12.55 -0.01
CA CYS A 499 14.23 12.03 -0.92
C CYS A 499 12.97 12.90 -0.92
N LEU A 500 12.43 13.22 0.25
CA LEU A 500 11.25 14.09 0.37
C LEU A 500 11.49 15.48 -0.22
N SER A 501 12.66 16.08 0.01
CA SER A 501 12.97 17.40 -0.53
C SER A 501 13.00 17.45 -2.06
N ILE A 502 13.28 16.32 -2.73
CA ILE A 502 13.16 16.16 -4.18
C ILE A 502 11.70 15.92 -4.53
N LEU A 503 11.05 14.91 -3.92
CA LEU A 503 9.70 14.49 -4.24
C LEU A 503 8.65 15.60 -4.11
N ILE A 504 8.73 16.44 -3.07
CA ILE A 504 7.73 17.49 -2.85
C ILE A 504 7.73 18.58 -3.93
N GLN A 505 8.77 18.65 -4.77
CA GLN A 505 8.82 19.55 -5.92
C GLN A 505 8.05 19.00 -7.14
N PHE A 506 7.62 17.74 -7.11
CA PHE A 506 6.91 17.05 -8.19
C PHE A 506 5.59 16.49 -7.66
N SER A 507 4.48 17.19 -7.92
CA SER A 507 3.18 16.91 -7.30
C SER A 507 2.66 15.50 -7.57
N GLU A 508 2.83 14.99 -8.79
CA GLU A 508 2.37 13.64 -9.17
C GLU A 508 3.12 12.55 -8.40
N ASP A 509 4.44 12.68 -8.25
CA ASP A 509 5.27 11.67 -7.60
C ASP A 509 5.07 11.64 -6.08
N ILE A 510 4.94 12.79 -5.41
CA ILE A 510 4.67 12.81 -3.98
C ILE A 510 3.26 12.29 -3.66
N VAL A 511 2.26 12.61 -4.49
CA VAL A 511 0.90 12.08 -4.35
C VAL A 511 0.88 10.58 -4.57
N ASP A 512 1.60 10.06 -5.57
CA ASP A 512 1.72 8.63 -5.81
C ASP A 512 2.37 7.89 -4.62
N VAL A 513 3.41 8.48 -4.01
CA VAL A 513 3.97 7.97 -2.75
C VAL A 513 2.92 7.92 -1.65
N PHE A 514 2.14 8.99 -1.45
CA PHE A 514 1.09 9.02 -0.43
C PHE A 514 -0.03 8.02 -0.71
N CYS A 515 -0.46 7.87 -1.96
CA CYS A 515 -1.42 6.85 -2.38
C CYS A 515 -0.96 5.45 -2.01
N SER A 516 0.33 5.13 -2.23
CA SER A 516 0.90 3.82 -1.87
C SER A 516 0.92 3.54 -0.36
N LEU A 517 0.83 4.57 0.48
CA LEU A 517 0.87 4.51 1.93
C LEU A 517 -0.46 4.89 2.59
N LYS A 518 -1.54 5.04 1.80
CA LYS A 518 -2.83 5.60 2.24
C LYS A 518 -3.34 5.00 3.55
N TYR A 519 -3.20 3.68 3.72
CA TYR A 519 -3.75 2.95 4.87
C TYR A 519 -2.73 2.67 5.98
N GLU A 520 -1.50 3.18 5.84
CA GLU A 520 -0.44 3.09 6.84
C GLU A 520 -0.58 4.25 7.84
N TYR A 521 -1.60 4.18 8.69
CA TYR A 521 -2.02 5.28 9.58
C TYR A 521 -0.94 5.77 10.55
N GLU A 522 0.06 4.95 10.87
CA GLU A 522 1.20 5.34 11.71
C GLU A 522 2.25 6.11 10.90
N TYR A 523 2.48 5.73 9.63
CA TYR A 523 3.61 6.20 8.83
C TYR A 523 3.25 7.40 7.94
N LEU A 524 2.09 7.37 7.30
CA LEU A 524 1.67 8.42 6.36
C LEU A 524 1.58 9.82 7.01
N PRO A 525 0.96 9.98 8.20
CA PRO A 525 0.94 11.26 8.92
C PRO A 525 2.34 11.82 9.18
N GLU A 526 3.28 10.98 9.62
CA GLU A 526 4.65 11.39 9.87
C GLU A 526 5.33 11.90 8.60
N ILE A 527 5.15 11.19 7.49
CA ILE A 527 5.71 11.55 6.20
C ILE A 527 5.11 12.86 5.67
N ILE A 528 3.79 13.04 5.72
CA ILE A 528 3.11 14.27 5.27
C ILE A 528 3.57 15.48 6.11
N VAL A 529 3.55 15.36 7.44
CA VAL A 529 3.95 16.45 8.33
C VAL A 529 5.45 16.76 8.18
N ARG A 530 6.28 15.76 7.89
CA ARG A 530 7.69 15.97 7.57
C ARG A 530 7.87 16.70 6.25
N ALA A 531 7.18 16.27 5.19
CA ALA A 531 7.18 16.94 3.88
C ALA A 531 6.74 18.40 4.00
N TYR A 532 5.67 18.67 4.75
CA TYR A 532 5.20 20.01 5.07
C TYR A 532 6.23 20.84 5.82
N SER A 533 6.89 20.25 6.83
CA SER A 533 7.96 20.91 7.56
C SER A 533 9.13 21.27 6.63
N ILE A 534 9.57 20.34 5.77
CA ILE A 534 10.63 20.59 4.78
C ILE A 534 10.24 21.75 3.86
N ASN A 535 9.01 21.78 3.34
CA ASN A 535 8.51 22.91 2.55
C ASN A 535 8.64 24.23 3.33
N ASN A 536 8.10 24.30 4.55
CA ASN A 536 8.11 25.52 5.36
C ASN A 536 9.51 26.05 5.71
N TYR A 537 10.49 25.16 5.87
CA TYR A 537 11.86 25.55 6.20
C TYR A 537 12.71 25.87 4.97
N LEU A 538 12.62 25.08 3.90
CA LEU A 538 13.53 25.20 2.74
C LEU A 538 12.96 26.01 1.59
N TYR A 539 11.69 25.80 1.23
CA TYR A 539 11.14 26.29 -0.04
C TYR A 539 10.09 27.40 0.14
N LYS A 540 9.25 27.31 1.18
CA LYS A 540 8.11 28.20 1.48
C LYS A 540 7.21 28.40 0.25
N ASN A 541 6.95 27.30 -0.46
CA ASN A 541 6.18 27.31 -1.69
C ASN A 541 4.72 26.94 -1.42
N GLU A 542 3.81 27.85 -1.77
CA GLU A 542 2.36 27.70 -1.57
C GLU A 542 1.79 26.55 -2.40
N SER A 543 2.28 26.32 -3.63
CA SER A 543 1.81 25.21 -4.49
C SER A 543 2.16 23.83 -3.91
N ILE A 544 3.33 23.71 -3.27
CA ILE A 544 3.70 22.48 -2.56
C ILE A 544 2.78 22.27 -1.36
N GLU A 545 2.53 23.32 -0.58
CA GLU A 545 1.59 23.28 0.54
C GLU A 545 0.18 22.86 0.09
N GLU A 546 -0.34 23.47 -0.98
CA GLU A 546 -1.62 23.11 -1.59
C GLU A 546 -1.67 21.65 -2.04
N THR A 547 -0.59 21.12 -2.61
CA THR A 547 -0.50 19.70 -3.01
C THR A 547 -0.59 18.77 -1.80
N LEU A 548 0.20 19.04 -0.76
CA LEU A 548 0.24 18.21 0.46
C LEU A 548 -1.09 18.24 1.22
N VAL A 549 -1.65 19.45 1.37
CA VAL A 549 -2.94 19.69 2.04
C VAL A 549 -4.09 19.13 1.19
N GLY A 550 -4.06 19.38 -0.11
CA GLY A 550 -5.05 18.93 -1.10
C GLY A 550 -5.22 17.42 -1.09
N PHE A 551 -4.13 16.65 -1.02
CA PHE A 551 -4.18 15.20 -0.91
C PHE A 551 -5.06 14.73 0.27
N VAL A 552 -4.85 15.28 1.47
CA VAL A 552 -5.62 14.90 2.67
C VAL A 552 -7.08 15.30 2.55
N ILE A 553 -7.36 16.47 1.96
CA ILE A 553 -8.73 16.95 1.72
C ILE A 553 -9.46 16.02 0.73
N GLU A 554 -8.84 15.72 -0.41
CA GLU A 554 -9.43 14.90 -1.47
C GLU A 554 -9.72 13.48 -0.99
N GLU A 555 -8.76 12.83 -0.33
CA GLU A 555 -8.95 11.49 0.22
C GLU A 555 -9.94 11.50 1.40
N GLY A 556 -9.93 12.55 2.23
CA GLY A 556 -10.88 12.71 3.32
C GLY A 556 -12.31 13.01 2.87
N ARG A 557 -12.52 13.51 1.64
CA ARG A 557 -13.86 13.60 1.03
C ARG A 557 -14.38 12.24 0.59
N LYS A 558 -13.48 11.33 0.17
CA LYS A 558 -13.81 9.96 -0.25
C LYS A 558 -14.09 9.06 0.96
N ASP A 559 -13.35 9.23 2.06
CA ASP A 559 -13.48 8.40 3.27
C ASP A 559 -13.37 9.25 4.56
N LYS A 560 -14.51 9.40 5.25
CA LYS A 560 -14.63 10.21 6.47
C LYS A 560 -14.04 9.56 7.72
N GLU A 561 -14.00 8.23 7.78
CA GLU A 561 -13.34 7.54 8.89
C GLU A 561 -11.81 7.58 8.72
N TRP A 562 -11.33 7.48 7.48
CA TRP A 562 -9.92 7.73 7.15
C TRP A 562 -9.49 9.14 7.53
N GLU A 563 -10.26 10.18 7.15
CA GLU A 563 -10.01 11.59 7.51
C GLU A 563 -9.81 11.73 9.03
N LYS A 564 -10.71 11.14 9.81
CA LYS A 564 -10.68 11.22 11.27
C LYS A 564 -9.43 10.56 11.86
N LYS A 565 -9.03 9.38 11.35
CA LYS A 565 -7.83 8.65 11.81
C LYS A 565 -6.55 9.41 11.46
N ILE A 566 -6.42 9.86 10.22
CA ILE A 566 -5.24 10.60 9.78
C ILE A 566 -5.11 11.91 10.53
N CYS A 567 -6.18 12.70 10.66
CA CYS A 567 -6.15 13.94 11.44
C CYS A 567 -5.81 13.69 12.92
N LEU A 568 -6.27 12.58 13.51
CA LEU A 568 -5.91 12.19 14.88
C LEU A 568 -4.41 11.98 15.01
N GLU A 569 -3.81 11.19 14.12
CA GLU A 569 -2.37 10.90 14.17
C GLU A 569 -1.55 12.16 13.87
N ILE A 570 -1.93 12.96 12.87
CA ILE A 570 -1.31 14.27 12.59
C ILE A 570 -1.34 15.17 13.83
N SER A 571 -2.44 15.22 14.57
CA SER A 571 -2.58 16.10 15.74
C SER A 571 -1.57 15.81 16.87
N LYS A 572 -1.01 14.58 16.90
CA LYS A 572 -0.01 14.16 17.89
C LYS A 572 1.42 14.56 17.50
N LEU A 573 1.64 14.90 16.23
CA LEU A 573 2.98 15.15 15.68
C LEU A 573 3.45 16.59 15.90
N THR A 574 4.77 16.77 15.98
CA THR A 574 5.41 18.09 15.95
C THR A 574 5.08 18.78 14.61
N ASN A 575 4.67 20.04 14.63
CA ASN A 575 4.11 20.80 13.49
C ASN A 575 2.77 20.30 12.91
N GLY A 576 2.20 19.19 13.41
CA GLY A 576 0.93 18.66 12.92
C GLY A 576 -0.24 19.64 13.07
N ASN A 577 -0.29 20.40 14.17
CA ASN A 577 -1.31 21.43 14.38
C ASN A 577 -1.24 22.57 13.33
N ASN A 578 -0.05 22.93 12.84
CA ASN A 578 0.09 23.94 11.78
C ASN A 578 -0.39 23.37 10.44
N PHE A 579 -0.10 22.09 10.17
CA PHE A 579 -0.62 21.41 8.98
C PHE A 579 -2.15 21.28 8.99
N LEU A 580 -2.76 20.88 10.12
CA LEU A 580 -4.23 20.84 10.27
C LEU A 580 -4.86 22.23 10.09
N PHE A 581 -4.19 23.28 10.58
CA PHE A 581 -4.63 24.64 10.35
C PHE A 581 -4.55 25.05 8.87
N SER A 582 -3.57 24.53 8.13
CA SER A 582 -3.42 24.77 6.69
C SER A 582 -4.53 24.07 5.90
N ILE A 583 -4.91 22.84 6.29
CA ILE A 583 -6.12 22.15 5.80
C ILE A 583 -7.35 23.02 6.01
N TYR A 584 -7.58 23.48 7.24
CA TYR A 584 -8.70 24.36 7.57
C TYR A 584 -8.70 25.64 6.72
N SER A 585 -7.55 26.29 6.60
CA SER A 585 -7.38 27.54 5.85
C SER A 585 -7.74 27.37 4.38
N LEU A 586 -7.22 26.33 3.73
CA LEU A 586 -7.47 26.06 2.31
C LEU A 586 -8.95 25.67 2.09
N GLU A 587 -9.51 24.82 2.94
CA GLU A 587 -10.92 24.45 2.82
C GLU A 587 -11.82 25.67 3.02
N LEU A 588 -11.64 26.46 4.08
CA LEU A 588 -12.46 27.63 4.38
C LEU A 588 -12.46 28.64 3.22
N LYS A 589 -11.29 28.94 2.64
CA LYS A 589 -11.17 29.85 1.49
C LYS A 589 -12.03 29.38 0.30
N ASN A 590 -12.07 28.07 0.07
CA ASN A 590 -12.76 27.45 -1.06
C ASN A 590 -14.26 27.19 -0.83
N GLN A 591 -14.80 27.46 0.37
CA GLN A 591 -16.23 27.26 0.64
C GLN A 591 -17.09 28.46 0.22
N ASN A 592 -18.23 28.14 -0.39
CA ASN A 592 -19.29 29.11 -0.67
C ASN A 592 -19.97 29.58 0.63
N ASN A 593 -20.35 28.62 1.50
CA ASN A 593 -20.94 28.91 2.80
C ASN A 593 -19.90 28.72 3.91
N LYS A 594 -19.09 29.77 4.12
CA LYS A 594 -17.99 29.79 5.10
C LYS A 594 -18.48 29.63 6.54
N LYS A 595 -19.65 30.20 6.87
CA LYS A 595 -20.32 30.04 8.18
C LYS A 595 -20.56 28.58 8.52
N ASN A 596 -21.32 27.89 7.67
CA ASN A 596 -21.69 26.50 7.93
C ASN A 596 -20.44 25.62 8.01
N PHE A 597 -19.44 25.89 7.16
CA PHE A 597 -18.17 25.20 7.24
C PHE A 597 -17.46 25.41 8.58
N PHE A 598 -17.31 26.65 9.04
CA PHE A 598 -16.62 26.96 10.31
C PHE A 598 -17.27 26.23 11.49
N MET A 599 -18.59 26.37 11.66
CA MET A 599 -19.30 25.72 12.76
C MET A 599 -19.22 24.19 12.67
N ASN A 600 -19.37 23.62 11.48
CA ASN A 600 -19.21 22.18 11.28
C ASN A 600 -17.79 21.71 11.63
N TYR A 601 -16.77 22.47 11.23
CA TYR A 601 -15.37 22.19 11.59
C TYR A 601 -15.15 22.25 13.11
N CYS A 602 -15.75 23.24 13.80
CA CYS A 602 -15.76 23.32 15.25
C CYS A 602 -16.36 22.06 15.90
N TYR A 603 -17.51 21.60 15.40
CA TYR A 603 -18.21 20.46 15.99
C TYR A 603 -17.58 19.11 15.65
N ARG A 604 -16.99 18.95 14.46
CA ARG A 604 -16.37 17.67 14.02
C ARG A 604 -14.90 17.55 14.41
N ILE A 605 -14.08 18.53 14.05
CA ILE A 605 -12.62 18.43 14.15
C ILE A 605 -12.14 18.98 15.49
N PHE A 606 -12.47 20.24 15.80
CA PHE A 606 -11.99 20.85 17.06
C PHE A 606 -12.53 20.14 18.29
N ASN A 607 -13.75 19.62 18.29
CA ASN A 607 -14.26 18.81 19.40
C ASN A 607 -13.50 17.49 19.59
N SER A 608 -13.11 16.85 18.49
CA SER A 608 -12.38 15.57 18.49
C SER A 608 -10.93 15.74 18.95
N PHE A 609 -10.29 16.86 18.62
CA PHE A 609 -8.87 17.10 18.90
C PHE A 609 -8.68 18.29 19.85
N LYS A 610 -8.76 18.02 21.16
CA LYS A 610 -8.72 19.05 22.22
C LYS A 610 -7.45 19.90 22.18
N ASP A 611 -6.28 19.28 21.99
CA ASP A 611 -5.01 20.02 21.99
C ASP A 611 -4.83 20.90 20.76
N TYR A 612 -5.26 20.40 19.59
CA TYR A 612 -5.33 21.20 18.37
C TYR A 612 -6.25 22.42 18.54
N ARG A 613 -7.46 22.20 19.10
CA ARG A 613 -8.41 23.28 19.40
C ARG A 613 -7.77 24.34 20.29
N LYS A 614 -7.17 23.97 21.41
CA LYS A 614 -6.51 24.93 22.32
C LYS A 614 -5.43 25.75 21.62
N ARG A 615 -4.65 25.15 20.72
CA ARG A 615 -3.53 25.83 20.06
C ARG A 615 -3.92 26.67 18.85
N LYS A 616 -4.99 26.32 18.14
CA LYS A 616 -5.30 26.87 16.81
C LYS A 616 -6.70 27.43 16.64
N PHE A 617 -7.58 27.33 17.65
CA PHE A 617 -8.92 27.92 17.56
C PHE A 617 -8.87 29.44 17.39
N SER A 618 -7.98 30.14 18.10
CA SER A 618 -7.79 31.60 17.93
C SER A 618 -7.44 31.98 16.49
N ASP A 619 -6.45 31.29 15.90
CA ASP A 619 -6.02 31.51 14.52
C ASP A 619 -7.17 31.22 13.53
N ALA A 620 -7.92 30.15 13.77
CA ALA A 620 -9.03 29.73 12.92
C ALA A 620 -10.21 30.70 12.97
N LEU A 621 -10.57 31.15 14.17
CA LEU A 621 -11.61 32.16 14.38
C LEU A 621 -11.21 33.48 13.72
N ASN A 622 -9.96 33.91 13.89
CA ASN A 622 -9.47 35.13 13.25
C ASN A 622 -9.58 35.06 11.72
N LEU A 623 -9.17 33.94 11.12
CA LEU A 623 -9.29 33.75 9.68
C LEU A 623 -10.76 33.76 9.21
N TYR A 624 -11.65 33.10 9.95
CA TYR A 624 -13.08 33.10 9.67
C TYR A 624 -13.68 34.51 9.70
N LEU A 625 -13.42 35.27 10.77
CA LEU A 625 -13.92 36.63 10.94
C LEU A 625 -13.41 37.57 9.82
N ASN A 626 -12.14 37.44 9.44
CA ASN A 626 -11.56 38.30 8.40
C ASN A 626 -12.07 37.97 6.99
N LEU A 627 -12.39 36.70 6.70
CA LEU A 627 -12.92 36.31 5.38
C LEU A 627 -14.41 36.61 5.20
N CYS A 628 -15.15 36.85 6.30
CA CYS A 628 -16.61 37.02 6.26
C CYS A 628 -17.08 38.40 6.77
N GLN A 629 -16.19 39.39 6.90
CA GLN A 629 -16.42 40.62 7.69
C GLN A 629 -17.83 41.25 7.57
N ASP A 630 -18.41 41.34 6.37
CA ASP A 630 -19.71 41.96 6.13
C ASP A 630 -20.89 40.97 5.99
N ASP A 631 -20.61 39.65 6.02
CA ASP A 631 -21.59 38.58 5.75
C ASP A 631 -22.05 37.83 7.00
N ILE A 632 -21.49 38.14 8.18
CA ILE A 632 -21.83 37.44 9.43
C ILE A 632 -23.08 38.07 10.06
N LEU A 633 -24.14 37.29 10.23
CA LEU A 633 -25.36 37.75 10.87
C LEU A 633 -25.27 37.63 12.40
N LEU A 634 -26.14 38.36 13.10
CA LEU A 634 -26.22 38.34 14.57
C LEU A 634 -26.29 36.91 15.17
N GLU A 635 -27.05 36.00 14.55
CA GLU A 635 -27.22 34.64 15.06
C GLU A 635 -25.93 33.81 14.98
N ASP A 636 -25.08 34.12 14.01
CA ASP A 636 -23.81 33.42 13.80
C ASP A 636 -22.80 33.80 14.87
N TYR A 637 -22.74 35.10 15.21
CA TYR A 637 -21.96 35.56 16.35
C TYR A 637 -22.42 34.90 17.65
N LYS A 638 -23.73 34.78 17.89
CA LYS A 638 -24.25 34.08 19.07
C LYS A 638 -23.83 32.62 19.11
N GLU A 639 -23.89 31.93 17.97
CA GLU A 639 -23.49 30.51 17.86
C GLU A 639 -22.00 30.34 18.21
N VAL A 640 -21.13 31.21 17.66
CA VAL A 640 -19.69 31.22 17.96
C VAL A 640 -19.42 31.51 19.44
N ILE A 641 -20.06 32.53 20.02
CA ILE A 641 -19.91 32.90 21.44
C ILE A 641 -20.38 31.76 22.35
N SER A 642 -21.48 31.10 21.98
CA SER A 642 -22.02 29.95 22.69
C SER A 642 -21.04 28.77 22.64
N TYR A 643 -20.43 28.50 21.49
CA TYR A 643 -19.40 27.47 21.35
C TYR A 643 -18.17 27.77 22.22
N ILE A 644 -17.65 29.01 22.17
CA ILE A 644 -16.53 29.47 23.00
C ILE A 644 -16.82 29.23 24.48
N SER A 645 -18.03 29.61 24.92
CA SER A 645 -18.48 29.44 26.31
C SER A 645 -18.61 27.97 26.70
N ALA A 646 -19.26 27.15 25.86
CA ALA A 646 -19.49 25.73 26.12
C ALA A 646 -18.20 24.89 26.16
N LYS A 647 -17.14 25.35 25.49
CA LYS A 647 -15.82 24.68 25.44
C LYS A 647 -14.76 25.34 26.31
N SER A 648 -15.12 26.39 27.06
CA SER A 648 -14.23 27.13 27.96
C SER A 648 -12.97 27.67 27.26
N LEU A 649 -13.10 28.17 26.03
CA LEU A 649 -11.95 28.59 25.19
C LEU A 649 -11.45 30.00 25.48
N ASN A 650 -11.95 30.65 26.51
CA ASN A 650 -11.68 32.07 26.78
C ASN A 650 -10.18 32.38 26.94
N GLU A 651 -9.41 31.44 27.48
CA GLU A 651 -7.96 31.60 27.70
C GLU A 651 -7.12 31.23 26.48
N ASP A 652 -7.72 30.56 25.50
CA ASP A 652 -7.06 30.07 24.29
C ASP A 652 -7.20 31.06 23.11
N ILE A 653 -7.89 32.19 23.30
CA ILE A 653 -8.20 33.18 22.25
C ILE A 653 -7.43 34.48 22.50
N ASP A 654 -6.75 34.97 21.46
CA ASP A 654 -6.02 36.23 21.51
C ASP A 654 -6.99 37.42 21.68
N LYS A 655 -6.55 38.40 22.48
CA LYS A 655 -7.35 39.59 22.80
C LYS A 655 -7.83 40.33 21.54
N LYS A 656 -6.99 40.44 20.50
CA LYS A 656 -7.35 41.12 19.24
C LYS A 656 -8.46 40.38 18.51
N VAL A 657 -8.48 39.06 18.58
CA VAL A 657 -9.55 38.25 17.96
C VAL A 657 -10.86 38.48 18.68
N PHE A 658 -10.84 38.60 20.02
CA PHE A 658 -12.04 39.02 20.76
C PHE A 658 -12.48 40.45 20.44
N GLU A 659 -11.54 41.39 20.25
CA GLU A 659 -11.86 42.76 19.84
C GLU A 659 -12.60 42.77 18.50
N VAL A 660 -12.13 42.00 17.51
CA VAL A 660 -12.81 41.85 16.20
C VAL A 660 -14.17 41.18 16.37
N LEU A 661 -14.25 40.05 17.09
CA LEU A 661 -15.49 39.31 17.31
C LEU A 661 -16.57 40.18 17.97
N PHE A 662 -16.23 40.86 19.07
CA PHE A 662 -17.21 41.64 19.83
C PHE A 662 -17.54 42.98 19.17
N THR A 663 -16.62 43.57 18.40
CA THR A 663 -16.95 44.75 17.59
C THR A 663 -17.96 44.38 16.50
N GLY A 664 -17.74 43.27 15.80
CA GLY A 664 -18.69 42.75 14.81
C GLY A 664 -20.04 42.38 15.43
N PHE A 665 -20.02 41.66 16.55
CA PHE A 665 -21.24 41.33 17.30
C PHE A 665 -22.01 42.58 17.71
N GLU A 666 -21.35 43.61 18.25
CA GLU A 666 -21.99 44.86 18.67
C GLU A 666 -22.54 45.70 17.53
N ASN A 667 -21.95 45.63 16.34
CA ASN A 667 -22.45 46.31 15.15
C ASN A 667 -23.85 45.82 14.75
N GLU A 668 -24.09 44.52 14.89
CA GLU A 668 -25.33 43.83 14.50
C GLU A 668 -26.45 43.95 15.54
N ILE A 669 -26.16 44.48 16.72
CA ILE A 669 -27.14 44.62 17.79
C ILE A 669 -27.75 46.01 17.79
N ASN A 670 -29.08 46.06 17.85
CA ASN A 670 -29.84 47.31 17.96
C ASN A 670 -30.81 47.28 19.15
N VAL A 671 -31.16 48.48 19.64
CA VAL A 671 -32.04 48.69 20.81
C VAL A 671 -33.47 48.20 20.60
N GLU A 672 -33.92 48.11 19.35
CA GLU A 672 -35.26 47.62 18.99
C GLU A 672 -35.36 46.08 19.05
N ASN A 673 -34.23 45.37 19.01
CA ASN A 673 -34.15 43.91 19.03
C ASN A 673 -33.74 43.39 20.42
N ILE A 674 -34.54 43.70 21.46
CA ILE A 674 -34.40 43.14 22.82
C ILE A 674 -34.89 41.67 22.86
N GLY A 675 -34.49 40.89 21.86
CA GLY A 675 -34.69 39.43 21.76
C GLY A 675 -33.38 38.66 21.90
N ILE A 676 -32.30 39.32 22.34
CA ILE A 676 -31.02 38.66 22.64
C ILE A 676 -31.12 38.04 24.02
N GLU A 677 -30.84 36.74 24.13
CA GLU A 677 -30.76 36.07 25.43
C GLU A 677 -29.80 36.83 26.36
N ILE A 678 -30.31 37.27 27.50
CA ILE A 678 -29.54 37.93 28.57
C ILE A 678 -28.27 37.14 28.93
N TYR A 679 -28.29 35.82 28.73
CA TYR A 679 -27.15 34.94 28.92
C TYR A 679 -25.93 35.32 28.05
N THR A 680 -26.11 35.48 26.73
CA THR A 680 -25.02 35.81 25.80
C THR A 680 -24.42 37.18 26.11
N ILE A 681 -25.28 38.16 26.41
CA ILE A 681 -24.87 39.52 26.83
C ILE A 681 -23.99 39.44 28.09
N LYS A 682 -24.44 38.71 29.12
CA LYS A 682 -23.67 38.53 30.36
C LYS A 682 -22.31 37.89 30.09
N LYS A 683 -22.26 36.87 29.23
CA LYS A 683 -21.01 36.19 28.87
C LYS A 683 -20.02 37.11 28.17
N VAL A 684 -20.49 37.89 27.21
CA VAL A 684 -19.63 38.87 26.53
C VAL A 684 -19.10 39.91 27.53
N ILE A 685 -19.92 40.43 28.43
CA ILE A 685 -19.47 41.36 29.48
C ILE A 685 -18.43 40.73 30.42
N GLU A 686 -18.63 39.48 30.84
CA GLU A 686 -17.67 38.75 31.66
C GLU A 686 -16.30 38.65 30.97
N ILE A 687 -16.28 38.29 29.69
CA ILE A 687 -15.05 38.18 28.89
C ILE A 687 -14.43 39.56 28.68
N LYS A 688 -15.21 40.57 28.28
CA LYS A 688 -14.71 41.94 28.06
C LYS A 688 -14.03 42.50 29.31
N LYS A 689 -14.63 42.29 30.49
CA LYS A 689 -14.04 42.68 31.78
C LYS A 689 -12.78 41.88 32.10
N LYS A 690 -12.80 40.55 31.96
CA LYS A 690 -11.65 39.68 32.28
C LYS A 690 -10.41 40.02 31.45
N TYR A 691 -10.59 40.31 30.15
CA TYR A 691 -9.48 40.55 29.22
C TYR A 691 -9.29 42.03 28.83
N ASN A 692 -9.99 42.96 29.52
CA ASN A 692 -9.93 44.41 29.26
C ASN A 692 -10.12 44.76 27.77
N ILE A 693 -11.14 44.16 27.16
CA ILE A 693 -11.51 44.38 25.76
C ILE A 693 -12.41 45.61 25.68
N LYS A 694 -12.04 46.54 24.80
CA LYS A 694 -12.85 47.73 24.49
C LYS A 694 -13.37 47.61 23.08
N THR A 695 -14.66 47.84 22.92
CA THR A 695 -15.32 47.91 21.60
C THR A 695 -15.74 49.37 21.36
N PRO A 696 -15.80 49.82 20.10
CA PRO A 696 -16.16 51.20 19.78
C PRO A 696 -17.52 51.64 20.35
N TYR A 697 -18.53 50.76 20.25
CA TYR A 697 -19.92 51.12 20.57
C TYR A 697 -20.34 50.78 22.01
N SER A 698 -19.72 49.77 22.64
CA SER A 698 -20.12 49.26 23.97
C SER A 698 -21.62 48.94 24.07
N MET A 699 -22.20 48.42 22.97
CA MET A 699 -23.64 48.15 22.87
C MET A 699 -24.10 47.08 23.85
N VAL A 700 -23.27 46.08 24.13
CA VAL A 700 -23.60 44.99 25.06
C VAL A 700 -23.75 45.53 26.49
N GLU A 701 -22.84 46.41 26.94
CA GLU A 701 -22.96 47.08 28.24
C GLU A 701 -24.21 47.93 28.32
N MET A 702 -24.54 48.66 27.24
CA MET A 702 -25.73 49.49 27.17
C MET A 702 -27.00 48.65 27.32
N ILE A 703 -27.15 47.60 26.54
CA ILE A 703 -28.34 46.73 26.57
C ILE A 703 -28.48 46.01 27.91
N TYR A 704 -27.36 45.62 28.54
CA TYR A 704 -27.39 45.07 29.88
C TYR A 704 -27.92 46.08 30.91
N ILE A 705 -27.56 47.36 30.81
CA ILE A 705 -28.12 48.41 31.68
C ILE A 705 -29.60 48.66 31.33
N MET A 706 -29.96 48.67 30.04
CA MET A 706 -31.35 48.80 29.60
C MET A 706 -32.24 47.71 30.21
N SER A 707 -31.82 46.44 30.14
CA SER A 707 -32.57 45.32 30.72
C SER A 707 -32.70 45.45 32.25
N LYS A 708 -31.63 45.91 32.93
CA LYS A 708 -31.68 46.19 34.38
C LYS A 708 -32.66 47.30 34.72
N ILE A 709 -32.74 48.34 33.91
CA ILE A 709 -33.70 49.43 34.08
C ILE A 709 -35.13 48.90 33.90
N GLU A 710 -35.41 48.09 32.86
CA GLU A 710 -36.73 47.49 32.65
C GLU A 710 -37.19 46.66 33.85
N ASP A 711 -36.34 45.76 34.34
CA ASP A 711 -36.62 44.82 35.44
C ASP A 711 -36.63 45.47 36.83
N SER A 712 -36.10 46.69 36.97
CA SER A 712 -35.95 47.35 38.27
C SER A 712 -37.22 48.04 38.77
N SER A 713 -37.30 48.18 40.10
CA SER A 713 -38.37 48.94 40.75
C SER A 713 -38.31 50.42 40.35
N PRO A 714 -39.44 51.15 40.36
CA PRO A 714 -39.47 52.58 40.00
C PRO A 714 -38.46 53.48 40.75
N SER A 715 -38.03 53.11 41.97
CA SER A 715 -37.04 53.86 42.73
C SER A 715 -35.59 53.61 42.28
N ASP A 716 -35.32 52.46 41.65
CA ASP A 716 -33.97 52.02 41.31
C ASP A 716 -33.61 52.25 39.84
N LYS A 717 -34.61 52.54 38.98
CA LYS A 717 -34.43 52.78 37.53
C LYS A 717 -33.33 53.80 37.22
N ILE A 718 -33.28 54.91 37.96
CA ILE A 718 -32.28 55.98 37.74
C ILE A 718 -30.90 55.59 38.29
N VAL A 719 -30.85 54.78 39.37
CA VAL A 719 -29.58 54.34 39.99
C VAL A 719 -28.78 53.49 39.01
N HIS A 720 -29.44 52.68 38.19
CA HIS A 720 -28.76 51.84 37.20
C HIS A 720 -27.99 52.64 36.13
N LEU A 721 -28.36 53.89 35.83
CA LEU A 721 -27.61 54.77 34.92
C LEU A 721 -26.19 55.07 35.43
N GLU A 722 -25.96 55.07 36.74
CA GLU A 722 -24.63 55.37 37.31
C GLU A 722 -23.58 54.33 36.91
N ASN A 723 -24.02 53.15 36.47
CA ASN A 723 -23.17 52.08 35.97
C ASN A 723 -22.93 52.15 34.44
N LEU A 724 -23.57 53.08 33.73
CA LEU A 724 -23.41 53.26 32.29
C LEU A 724 -22.09 53.99 32.01
N LYS A 725 -21.15 53.32 31.36
CA LYS A 725 -19.85 53.86 30.94
C LYS A 725 -19.67 53.68 29.44
N VAL A 726 -20.43 54.44 28.65
CA VAL A 726 -20.41 54.36 27.18
C VAL A 726 -19.96 55.69 26.61
N ASP A 727 -19.12 55.63 25.58
CA ASP A 727 -18.75 56.79 24.77
C ASP A 727 -19.60 56.79 23.49
N PHE A 728 -20.53 57.73 23.41
CA PHE A 728 -21.47 57.83 22.29
C PHE A 728 -20.86 58.45 21.02
N SER A 729 -19.65 59.02 21.08
CA SER A 729 -19.00 59.65 19.90
C SER A 729 -18.71 58.65 18.78
N ASN A 730 -18.53 57.37 19.12
CA ASN A 730 -18.26 56.33 18.13
C ASN A 730 -19.52 55.76 17.46
N MET A 731 -20.72 56.17 17.87
CA MET A 731 -21.99 55.74 17.26
C MET A 731 -22.37 56.69 16.13
N ASP A 732 -23.13 56.22 15.14
CA ASP A 732 -23.80 57.12 14.19
C ASP A 732 -25.01 57.83 14.83
N ALA A 733 -25.46 58.91 14.19
CA ALA A 733 -26.53 59.77 14.68
C ALA A 733 -27.88 59.03 14.86
N ASP A 734 -28.20 58.06 14.01
CA ASP A 734 -29.46 57.30 14.07
C ASP A 734 -29.44 56.30 15.23
N LYS A 735 -28.35 55.54 15.38
CA LYS A 735 -28.14 54.64 16.52
C LYS A 735 -28.16 55.41 17.84
N TYR A 736 -27.47 56.55 17.91
CA TYR A 736 -27.51 57.41 19.10
C TYR A 736 -28.94 57.87 19.44
N ALA A 737 -29.68 58.37 18.44
CA ALA A 737 -31.06 58.83 18.63
C ALA A 737 -31.96 57.72 19.17
N LYS A 738 -31.91 56.51 18.58
CA LYS A 738 -32.69 55.35 19.02
C LYS A 738 -32.36 54.94 20.46
N CYS A 739 -31.08 54.83 20.81
CA CYS A 739 -30.63 54.57 22.17
C CYS A 739 -31.16 55.60 23.15
N LEU A 740 -31.01 56.87 22.80
CA LEU A 740 -31.46 57.99 23.63
C LEU A 740 -32.97 57.97 23.84
N ILE A 741 -33.76 57.81 22.77
CA ILE A 741 -35.22 57.74 22.82
C ILE A 741 -35.66 56.61 23.76
N TRP A 742 -35.02 55.43 23.69
CA TRP A 742 -35.32 54.33 24.60
C TRP A 742 -35.09 54.72 26.07
N PHE A 743 -33.93 55.31 26.40
CA PHE A 743 -33.62 55.71 27.78
C PHE A 743 -34.60 56.77 28.28
N LEU A 744 -34.86 57.80 27.48
CA LEU A 744 -35.79 58.86 27.84
C LEU A 744 -37.20 58.32 28.10
N ASN A 745 -37.70 57.45 27.22
CA ASN A 745 -39.02 56.81 27.37
C ASN A 745 -39.15 56.03 28.70
N ASN A 746 -38.08 55.34 29.11
CA ASN A 746 -38.10 54.45 30.27
C ASN A 746 -37.70 55.12 31.60
N LEU A 747 -37.11 56.33 31.54
CA LEU A 747 -36.57 57.01 32.72
C LEU A 747 -37.27 58.34 33.02
N CYS A 748 -37.61 59.14 32.00
CA CYS A 748 -38.22 60.46 32.21
C CYS A 748 -39.49 60.42 33.08
N PRO A 749 -40.43 59.46 32.92
CA PRO A 749 -41.62 59.37 33.77
C PRO A 749 -41.33 59.08 35.24
N TYR A 750 -40.09 58.69 35.57
CA TYR A 750 -39.64 58.31 36.91
C TYR A 750 -38.77 59.37 37.60
N LEU A 751 -38.45 60.48 36.92
CA LEU A 751 -37.70 61.60 37.49
C LEU A 751 -38.50 62.29 38.62
N LYS A 752 -37.79 62.89 39.59
CA LYS A 752 -38.32 63.50 40.82
C LYS A 752 -37.76 64.91 41.11
N SER A 753 -36.66 65.27 40.46
CA SER A 753 -35.98 66.54 40.73
C SER A 753 -35.16 67.04 39.54
N PRO A 754 -34.85 68.36 39.50
CA PRO A 754 -33.93 68.92 38.52
C PRO A 754 -32.54 68.25 38.55
N LEU A 755 -32.13 67.72 39.71
CA LEU A 755 -30.86 67.03 39.89
C LEU A 755 -30.80 65.70 39.11
N GLU A 756 -31.93 65.01 38.95
CA GLU A 756 -31.99 63.76 38.18
C GLU A 756 -31.97 64.03 36.67
N HIS A 757 -32.48 65.17 36.21
CA HIS A 757 -32.26 65.62 34.83
C HIS A 757 -30.78 65.91 34.55
N ASP A 758 -30.07 66.47 35.53
CA ASP A 758 -28.61 66.66 35.46
C ASP A 758 -27.87 65.32 35.36
N LYS A 759 -28.30 64.31 36.13
CA LYS A 759 -27.80 62.93 36.01
C LYS A 759 -28.07 62.35 34.62
N MET A 760 -29.27 62.52 34.07
CA MET A 760 -29.59 62.06 32.71
C MET A 760 -28.66 62.68 31.67
N ARG A 761 -28.36 63.98 31.78
CA ARG A 761 -27.38 64.64 30.90
C ARG A 761 -25.99 64.07 31.11
N ARG A 762 -25.53 63.93 32.34
CA ARG A 762 -24.19 63.41 32.64
C ARG A 762 -23.89 62.06 31.96
N PHE A 763 -24.88 61.16 31.87
CA PHE A 763 -24.66 59.80 31.36
C PHE A 763 -25.10 59.58 29.91
N LEU A 764 -26.01 60.39 29.35
CA LEU A 764 -26.58 60.14 28.01
C LEU A 764 -26.19 61.22 26.98
N PHE A 765 -25.58 62.32 27.41
CA PHE A 765 -25.22 63.42 26.52
C PHE A 765 -23.97 63.13 25.69
N CYS A 766 -24.02 63.50 24.41
CA CYS A 766 -22.87 63.50 23.51
C CYS A 766 -22.72 64.89 22.87
N SER A 767 -21.51 65.45 22.90
CA SER A 767 -21.22 66.78 22.32
C SER A 767 -21.31 66.82 20.79
N GLU A 768 -21.21 65.67 20.12
CA GLU A 768 -21.40 65.60 18.66
C GLU A 768 -22.89 65.61 18.27
N TYR A 769 -23.76 65.15 19.19
CA TYR A 769 -25.19 64.97 18.96
C TYR A 769 -26.06 65.88 19.84
N VAL A 770 -25.58 67.08 20.16
CA VAL A 770 -26.25 68.06 21.05
C VAL A 770 -27.67 68.36 20.58
N GLU A 771 -27.87 68.61 19.29
CA GLU A 771 -29.21 68.91 18.76
C GLU A 771 -30.18 67.75 18.94
N ILE A 772 -29.74 66.52 18.64
CA ILE A 772 -30.54 65.30 18.78
C ILE A 772 -30.92 65.11 20.24
N TYR A 773 -29.96 65.30 21.16
CA TYR A 773 -30.17 65.14 22.59
C TYR A 773 -31.35 65.97 23.10
N TYR A 774 -31.31 67.28 22.89
CA TYR A 774 -32.35 68.17 23.41
C TYR A 774 -33.66 68.09 22.63
N LYS A 775 -33.62 67.83 21.32
CA LYS A 775 -34.82 67.61 20.50
C LYS A 775 -35.62 66.41 21.02
N GLU A 776 -34.97 65.25 21.17
CA GLU A 776 -35.65 64.04 21.63
C GLU A 776 -36.08 64.13 23.10
N TYR A 777 -35.27 64.75 23.96
CA TYR A 777 -35.67 64.99 25.36
C TYR A 777 -36.96 65.81 25.45
N LEU A 778 -37.05 66.92 24.70
CA LEU A 778 -38.25 67.74 24.68
C LEU A 778 -39.44 67.03 24.06
N ASN A 779 -39.25 66.22 23.01
CA ASN A 779 -40.32 65.41 22.42
C ASN A 779 -40.93 64.45 23.46
N ILE A 780 -40.10 63.77 24.26
CA ILE A 780 -40.59 62.88 25.32
C ILE A 780 -41.30 63.64 26.43
N LEU A 781 -40.83 64.84 26.80
CA LEU A 781 -41.50 65.66 27.82
C LEU A 781 -42.85 66.20 27.31
N ASP A 782 -42.94 66.59 26.03
CA ASP A 782 -44.18 66.96 25.33
C ASP A 782 -45.19 65.79 25.42
N ASP A 783 -44.71 64.57 25.11
CA ASP A 783 -45.51 63.35 25.23
C ASP A 783 -45.98 63.07 26.65
N ILE A 784 -45.12 63.26 27.67
CA ILE A 784 -45.46 63.10 29.10
C ILE A 784 -46.58 64.04 29.53
N ILE A 785 -46.65 65.25 28.97
CA ILE A 785 -47.66 66.24 29.31
C ILE A 785 -48.99 65.96 28.61
N PHE A 786 -48.97 65.66 27.31
CA PHE A 786 -50.19 65.66 26.48
C PHE A 786 -50.71 64.28 26.09
N THR A 787 -49.87 63.25 26.09
CA THR A 787 -50.30 61.91 25.65
C THR A 787 -50.81 61.06 26.81
N LYS A 788 -51.65 60.07 26.50
CA LYS A 788 -52.11 59.09 27.50
C LYS A 788 -51.06 58.03 27.84
N LYS A 789 -49.93 57.99 27.11
CA LYS A 789 -48.88 56.95 27.19
C LYS A 789 -48.36 56.73 28.61
N TYR A 790 -48.18 57.80 29.39
CA TYR A 790 -47.59 57.74 30.73
C TYR A 790 -48.59 57.93 31.87
N LYS A 791 -49.88 58.06 31.55
CA LYS A 791 -50.89 58.49 32.53
C LYS A 791 -51.01 57.56 33.74
N GLU A 792 -50.91 56.25 33.53
CA GLU A 792 -50.98 55.27 34.61
C GLU A 792 -49.75 55.32 35.52
N ILE A 793 -48.55 55.41 34.94
CA ILE A 793 -47.28 55.53 35.68
C ILE A 793 -47.28 56.79 36.54
N LEU A 794 -47.68 57.93 35.96
CA LEU A 794 -47.76 59.21 36.68
C LEU A 794 -48.79 59.15 37.82
N LYS A 795 -49.96 58.54 37.58
CA LYS A 795 -51.01 58.36 38.60
C LYS A 795 -50.54 57.49 39.77
N LEU A 796 -49.85 56.37 39.49
CA LEU A 796 -49.28 55.49 40.52
C LEU A 796 -48.24 56.20 41.39
N ARG A 797 -47.51 57.15 40.81
CA ARG A 797 -46.49 57.94 41.52
C ARG A 797 -47.05 59.17 42.25
N GLY A 798 -48.29 59.56 41.97
CA GLY A 798 -48.89 60.77 42.52
C GLY A 798 -48.20 62.06 42.06
N ILE A 799 -47.61 62.06 40.86
CA ILE A 799 -46.91 63.21 40.27
C ILE A 799 -47.64 63.61 38.99
N GLU A 800 -47.77 64.90 38.73
CA GLU A 800 -48.29 65.38 37.45
C GLU A 800 -47.17 65.53 36.41
N GLY A 801 -47.45 65.21 35.14
CA GLY A 801 -46.44 65.26 34.06
C GLY A 801 -45.79 66.65 33.90
N HIS A 802 -46.50 67.71 34.28
CA HIS A 802 -45.96 69.06 34.28
C HIS A 802 -44.83 69.27 35.30
N GLU A 803 -44.84 68.56 36.42
CA GLU A 803 -43.79 68.67 37.44
C GLU A 803 -42.45 68.22 36.88
N ILE A 804 -42.45 67.14 36.09
CA ILE A 804 -41.25 66.62 35.40
C ILE A 804 -40.76 67.62 34.35
N PHE A 805 -41.66 68.22 33.59
CA PHE A 805 -41.31 69.25 32.61
C PHE A 805 -40.75 70.53 33.28
N MET A 806 -41.35 70.96 34.40
CA MET A 806 -40.85 72.10 35.18
C MET A 806 -39.47 71.82 35.79
N ASP A 807 -39.26 70.62 36.33
CA ASP A 807 -37.97 70.20 36.85
C ASP A 807 -36.89 70.18 35.75
N PHE A 808 -37.25 69.79 34.51
CA PHE A 808 -36.37 69.92 33.34
C PHE A 808 -36.04 71.37 32.99
N LEU A 809 -37.03 72.28 33.00
CA LEU A 809 -36.78 73.71 32.73
C LEU A 809 -35.85 74.32 33.78
N ILE A 810 -36.04 73.99 35.06
CA ILE A 810 -35.14 74.42 36.15
C ILE A 810 -33.73 73.92 35.89
N PHE A 811 -33.57 72.65 35.47
CA PHE A 811 -32.29 72.08 35.08
C PHE A 811 -31.65 72.83 33.89
N LEU A 812 -32.44 73.12 32.85
CA LEU A 812 -31.99 73.81 31.65
C LEU A 812 -31.51 75.23 31.97
N PHE A 813 -32.30 75.99 32.75
CA PHE A 813 -31.97 77.36 33.14
C PHE A 813 -30.78 77.43 34.10
N LYS A 814 -30.62 76.41 34.96
CA LYS A 814 -29.53 76.35 35.93
C LYS A 814 -28.16 76.15 35.27
N ASN A 815 -28.11 75.39 34.18
CA ASN A 815 -26.85 74.95 33.59
C ASN A 815 -26.31 75.86 32.47
N ASP A 816 -26.97 77.01 32.23
CA ASP A 816 -26.64 78.05 31.24
C ASP A 816 -25.80 77.53 30.07
N LEU A 817 -26.42 76.65 29.29
CA LEU A 817 -25.72 75.83 28.32
C LEU A 817 -25.27 76.71 27.16
N ASP A 818 -23.97 76.73 26.90
CA ASP A 818 -23.34 77.45 25.79
C ASP A 818 -23.75 76.75 24.46
N MET A 819 -24.94 77.11 23.97
CA MET A 819 -25.63 76.44 22.87
C MET A 819 -25.52 77.28 21.61
N SER A 820 -25.43 76.64 20.45
CA SER A 820 -25.47 77.39 19.19
C SER A 820 -26.77 78.19 19.08
N GLY A 821 -26.72 79.43 18.60
CA GLY A 821 -27.89 80.31 18.56
C GLY A 821 -29.11 79.73 17.79
N LYS A 822 -28.87 78.79 16.86
CA LYS A 822 -29.95 78.05 16.17
C LYS A 822 -30.68 77.08 17.11
N LEU A 823 -29.95 76.33 17.94
CA LEU A 823 -30.55 75.38 18.89
C LEU A 823 -31.28 76.12 20.01
N GLU A 824 -30.70 77.19 20.54
CA GLU A 824 -31.35 78.01 21.57
C GLU A 824 -32.70 78.57 21.07
N THR A 825 -32.74 79.08 19.84
CA THR A 825 -33.98 79.54 19.20
C THR A 825 -35.01 78.41 19.08
N TYR A 826 -34.59 77.23 18.61
CA TYR A 826 -35.46 76.07 18.50
C TYR A 826 -36.05 75.63 19.85
N LEU A 827 -35.21 75.54 20.90
CA LEU A 827 -35.65 75.12 22.24
C LEU A 827 -36.65 76.12 22.81
N ASN A 828 -36.36 77.42 22.72
CA ASN A 828 -37.26 78.46 23.18
C ASN A 828 -38.62 78.41 22.45
N ASP A 829 -38.61 78.16 21.13
CA ASP A 829 -39.85 78.03 20.36
C ASP A 829 -40.62 76.74 20.67
N LYS A 830 -39.95 75.59 20.81
CA LYS A 830 -40.59 74.32 21.18
C LYS A 830 -41.17 74.39 22.59
N ILE A 831 -40.42 74.90 23.58
CA ILE A 831 -40.90 75.15 24.95
C ILE A 831 -42.09 76.12 24.93
N SER A 832 -42.00 77.21 24.17
CA SER A 832 -43.11 78.16 24.02
C SER A 832 -44.35 77.47 23.44
N ASN A 833 -44.19 76.59 22.45
CA ASN A 833 -45.32 75.87 21.83
C ASN A 833 -45.98 74.88 22.80
N ILE A 834 -45.19 74.12 23.57
CA ILE A 834 -45.70 73.24 24.65
C ILE A 834 -46.52 74.06 25.65
N LEU A 835 -45.97 75.20 26.13
CA LEU A 835 -46.64 76.05 27.12
C LEU A 835 -47.87 76.79 26.56
N LYS A 836 -47.96 77.04 25.25
CA LYS A 836 -49.13 77.67 24.63
C LYS A 836 -50.39 76.81 24.76
N GLU A 837 -50.26 75.50 24.73
CA GLU A 837 -51.40 74.56 24.85
C GLU A 837 -51.91 74.42 26.31
N ILE A 838 -51.19 74.97 27.30
CA ILE A 838 -51.54 74.91 28.73
C ILE A 838 -52.43 76.09 29.14
N SER A 839 -53.51 75.89 29.90
CA SER A 839 -54.39 76.99 30.33
C SER A 839 -53.68 78.01 31.26
N GLU A 840 -54.15 79.26 31.29
CA GLU A 840 -53.55 80.31 32.16
C GLU A 840 -53.55 79.93 33.65
N LYS A 841 -54.62 79.29 34.14
CA LYS A 841 -54.69 78.78 35.52
C LYS A 841 -53.58 77.77 35.83
N LYS A 842 -53.27 76.88 34.88
CA LYS A 842 -52.18 75.90 35.02
C LYS A 842 -50.80 76.54 34.89
N LEU A 843 -50.63 77.55 34.02
CA LEU A 843 -49.39 78.32 33.93
C LEU A 843 -49.04 79.01 35.27
N GLU A 844 -50.05 79.47 36.01
CA GLU A 844 -49.84 80.00 37.37
C GLU A 844 -49.44 78.91 38.37
N THR A 845 -50.02 77.70 38.25
CA THR A 845 -49.57 76.53 39.02
C THR A 845 -48.11 76.19 38.75
N TYR A 846 -47.69 76.28 37.48
CA TYR A 846 -46.31 76.03 37.06
C TYR A 846 -45.34 77.09 37.62
N SER A 847 -45.75 78.37 37.59
CA SER A 847 -45.04 79.48 38.23
C SER A 847 -44.79 79.21 39.71
N ASN A 848 -45.85 78.87 40.45
CA ASN A 848 -45.75 78.54 41.88
C ASN A 848 -44.85 77.32 42.13
N TYR A 849 -44.89 76.32 41.25
CA TYR A 849 -44.04 75.14 41.35
C TYR A 849 -42.56 75.51 41.22
N ILE A 850 -42.19 76.27 40.18
CA ILE A 850 -40.80 76.71 39.98
C ILE A 850 -40.32 77.52 41.18
N GLU A 851 -41.06 78.54 41.61
CA GLU A 851 -40.68 79.41 42.73
C GLU A 851 -40.45 78.62 44.02
N LYS A 852 -41.34 77.65 44.31
CA LYS A 852 -41.20 76.76 45.47
C LYS A 852 -39.96 75.88 45.36
N LYS A 853 -39.74 75.25 44.20
CA LYS A 853 -38.67 74.26 43.98
C LYS A 853 -37.27 74.89 43.98
N VAL A 854 -37.13 76.13 43.51
CA VAL A 854 -35.83 76.84 43.41
C VAL A 854 -35.53 77.74 44.61
N SER A 855 -36.41 77.82 45.60
CA SER A 855 -36.26 78.70 46.78
C SER A 855 -34.91 78.55 47.51
N SER A 856 -34.34 77.35 47.50
CA SER A 856 -33.03 77.00 48.10
C SER A 856 -31.84 77.08 47.13
N TYR A 857 -32.04 77.47 45.88
CA TYR A 857 -31.00 77.49 44.85
C TYR A 857 -30.25 78.83 44.86
N ILE A 858 -28.93 78.78 44.68
CA ILE A 858 -28.06 79.97 44.66
C ILE A 858 -28.44 80.91 43.50
N ASN A 859 -28.81 80.35 42.35
CA ASN A 859 -29.20 81.08 41.13
C ASN A 859 -30.73 81.25 40.98
N LYS A 860 -31.49 81.20 42.08
CA LYS A 860 -32.96 81.30 42.05
C LYS A 860 -33.48 82.52 41.27
N THR A 861 -32.85 83.68 41.45
CA THR A 861 -33.28 84.94 40.83
C THR A 861 -33.19 84.87 39.31
N GLU A 862 -32.15 84.21 38.80
CA GLU A 862 -31.90 84.04 37.37
C GLU A 862 -32.85 83.01 36.74
N ILE A 863 -33.06 81.87 37.42
CA ILE A 863 -33.99 80.83 36.98
C ILE A 863 -35.43 81.38 36.90
N VAL A 864 -35.86 82.10 37.95
CA VAL A 864 -37.18 82.75 38.00
C VAL A 864 -37.29 83.84 36.92
N TYR A 865 -36.24 84.63 36.68
CA TYR A 865 -36.23 85.62 35.61
C TYR A 865 -36.39 85.00 34.21
N LYS A 866 -35.63 83.93 33.90
CA LYS A 866 -35.74 83.18 32.63
C LYS A 866 -37.14 82.59 32.45
N TRP A 867 -37.73 82.03 33.52
CA TRP A 867 -39.11 81.55 33.50
C TRP A 867 -40.13 82.67 33.24
N ILE A 868 -40.03 83.80 33.94
CA ILE A 868 -40.94 84.94 33.75
C ILE A 868 -40.91 85.42 32.30
N LYS A 869 -39.70 85.56 31.72
CA LYS A 869 -39.53 85.96 30.32
C LYS A 869 -40.25 85.01 29.36
N ILE A 870 -40.04 83.70 29.49
CA ILE A 870 -40.71 82.69 28.64
C ILE A 870 -42.23 82.69 28.87
N ARG A 871 -42.68 82.79 30.11
CA ARG A 871 -44.11 82.83 30.47
C ARG A 871 -44.79 84.06 29.86
N ASP A 872 -44.17 85.22 29.96
CA ASP A 872 -44.72 86.48 29.45
C ASP A 872 -44.70 86.49 27.91
N ASP A 873 -43.66 85.94 27.28
CA ASP A 873 -43.60 85.70 25.83
C ASP A 873 -44.72 84.75 25.36
N VAL A 874 -45.01 83.69 26.12
CA VAL A 874 -46.14 82.77 25.83
C VAL A 874 -47.48 83.49 25.99
N LYS A 875 -47.67 84.31 27.02
CA LYS A 875 -48.88 85.14 27.21
C LYS A 875 -49.08 86.11 26.03
N GLN A 876 -48.03 86.79 25.58
CA GLN A 876 -48.08 87.66 24.40
C GLN A 876 -48.37 86.89 23.11
N LYS A 877 -47.74 85.72 22.91
CA LYS A 877 -48.00 84.86 21.74
C LYS A 877 -49.44 84.28 21.75
N LYS A 878 -50.08 84.10 22.92
CA LYS A 878 -51.52 83.75 23.04
C LYS A 878 -52.45 84.91 22.72
N GLN A 879 -52.13 86.13 23.19
CA GLN A 879 -52.91 87.34 22.89
C GLN A 879 -52.91 87.71 21.39
N LYS A 880 -51.87 87.35 20.64
CA LYS A 880 -51.86 87.47 19.17
C LYS A 880 -52.82 86.50 18.44
N ARG A 881 -53.40 85.51 19.13
CA ARG A 881 -54.34 84.50 18.59
C ARG A 881 -55.80 84.70 19.04
N THR A 882 -56.11 85.70 19.85
CA THR A 882 -57.52 86.07 20.10
C THR A 882 -58.11 86.75 18.85
N PRO A 883 -59.25 86.29 18.31
CA PRO A 883 -59.86 86.81 17.08
C PRO A 883 -60.59 88.15 17.28
N PHE A 884 -59.91 89.15 17.85
CA PHE A 884 -60.46 90.49 18.05
C PHE A 884 -59.40 91.58 17.89
N ASN A 885 -58.68 91.57 16.77
CA ASN A 885 -57.97 92.76 16.27
C ASN A 885 -57.96 92.80 14.73
N ILE A 886 -59.16 92.80 14.14
CA ILE A 886 -59.43 93.40 12.83
C ILE A 886 -60.35 94.59 13.09
N PHE A 887 -59.74 95.73 13.45
CA PHE A 887 -60.16 97.08 13.05
C PHE A 887 -58.97 98.01 13.31
N LYS A 888 -58.45 98.61 12.22
CA LYS A 888 -57.24 99.45 12.06
C LYS A 888 -55.93 98.64 11.95
N LYS A 889 -55.21 98.64 10.83
CA LYS A 889 -55.27 99.44 9.59
C LYS A 889 -54.63 98.65 8.47
#